data_AF-A0A8J4UA81-F1
#
_entry.id   AF-A0A8J4UA81-F1
#
_cell.length_a   1.000
_cell.length_b   1.000
_cell.length_c   1.000
_cell.angle_alpha   90.00
_cell.angle_beta   90.00
_cell.angle_gamma   90.00
#
_symmetry.space_group_name_H-M   'P 1'
#
loop_
_entity.id
_entity.type
_entity.pdbx_description
1 polymer ?
#
loop_
_entity_poly.entity_id
_entity_poly.type
_entity_poly.pdbx_seq_one_letter_code
_entity_poly.pdbx_strand_id
1 'polypeptide(L)'
;MKRLGMSAMDVVDICCEAGKKWASVKQHCNHLTPVIKDESYCGGVQEQCCAGALKESKCLTGMYAARTGEVCEGTTNPHCGENTQKECCSCCAIGLRIRQEGISCVALQHLSDTCGHVSLTCCQEEEEDYSTPVLKRKERPKPTTLPKKVIDRLFPKQSLSITDSEHASNAVENLEDVDECETFEGQRCLHICINTLGSYKCTCHPGYTLMQDGHTCELGNAEEDNRVTEEENVFTLATPPQETTQIYVQDPCEGNGPCSQQCSAVDGLARCSCFPGFSLNSDGRTCKDVNECVTNTHTCQSNERCVNTVGAFMCERQISCSSGYQLRNGLCEDIDECAVRSHDCGLGFQCQNTHGSFRCSPRQQPCLTGFSQDPHGNCIDVDECRVVREPCTEGFNCVNTVGSYTCQRKIILCSRGYHSSPDGSRCVDVDECVTGAHRCSEGQICHNLPGSYRCECQSGYQYDAIRRLCIDVNECWRYPGRLCSQTCENTVGSYKCSCTTGFSLASDGKNCEDVNECDNNPCSQECANIYGSYQCYCRVGYYLKEDGHTCEDIDECSQSMGNMCTFQCVNVQGSYQCACPLHGYSMSANGRTCQDIDECAAGTHNCSATQTCYNVRGGFRCMSFTCPENYKKVSDT
;
A
#
# COMPACT_ATOMS: atom_id res chain seq x y z
N MET A 1 4.72 -43.24 -8.57
CA MET A 1 4.40 -41.95 -9.22
C MET A 1 5.06 -40.85 -8.40
N LYS A 2 5.87 -39.98 -9.00
CA LYS A 2 6.43 -38.81 -8.29
C LYS A 2 5.33 -37.75 -8.16
N ARG A 3 5.16 -37.13 -6.98
CA ARG A 3 4.47 -35.84 -6.89
C ARG A 3 5.27 -34.83 -7.71
N LEU A 4 4.62 -34.12 -8.62
CA LEU A 4 5.15 -32.86 -9.15
C LEU A 4 5.10 -31.87 -7.97
N GLY A 5 6.27 -31.50 -7.45
CA GLY A 5 6.35 -30.43 -6.45
C GLY A 5 6.14 -29.10 -7.14
N MET A 6 5.12 -28.34 -6.72
CA MET A 6 4.97 -26.92 -7.08
C MET A 6 6.20 -26.16 -6.55
N SER A 7 6.65 -25.13 -7.26
CA SER A 7 7.75 -24.30 -6.73
C SER A 7 7.24 -23.37 -5.63
N ALA A 8 8.15 -22.93 -4.76
CA ALA A 8 7.80 -21.99 -3.69
C ALA A 8 7.22 -20.66 -4.24
N MET A 9 7.58 -20.24 -5.45
CA MET A 9 6.99 -19.04 -6.06
C MET A 9 5.58 -19.29 -6.58
N ASP A 10 5.29 -20.47 -7.16
CA ASP A 10 3.92 -20.82 -7.56
C ASP A 10 2.97 -20.85 -6.35
N VAL A 11 3.46 -21.33 -5.19
CA VAL A 11 2.72 -21.29 -3.92
C VAL A 11 2.52 -19.84 -3.45
N VAL A 12 3.56 -19.01 -3.47
CA VAL A 12 3.47 -17.58 -3.11
C VAL A 12 2.46 -16.83 -3.99
N ASP A 13 2.48 -17.04 -5.31
CA ASP A 13 1.57 -16.36 -6.24
C ASP A 13 0.11 -16.78 -6.02
N ILE A 14 -0.18 -18.08 -5.88
CA ILE A 14 -1.53 -18.59 -5.61
C ILE A 14 -2.06 -18.06 -4.26
N CYS A 15 -1.23 -18.06 -3.23
CA CYS A 15 -1.60 -17.50 -1.92
C CYS A 15 -1.78 -15.97 -2.02
N CYS A 16 -0.95 -15.26 -2.77
CA CYS A 16 -1.07 -13.81 -2.94
C CYS A 16 -2.35 -13.42 -3.71
N GLU A 17 -2.70 -14.14 -4.78
CA GLU A 17 -3.95 -13.92 -5.51
C GLU A 17 -5.19 -14.20 -4.65
N ALA A 18 -5.16 -15.26 -3.84
CA ALA A 18 -6.23 -15.54 -2.88
C ALA A 18 -6.41 -14.38 -1.87
N GLY A 19 -5.31 -13.81 -1.37
CA GLY A 19 -5.32 -12.62 -0.51
C GLY A 19 -5.92 -11.40 -1.20
N LYS A 20 -5.52 -11.11 -2.45
CA LYS A 20 -6.06 -10.00 -3.26
C LYS A 20 -7.56 -10.17 -3.56
N LYS A 21 -8.00 -11.40 -3.88
CA LYS A 21 -9.42 -11.72 -4.13
C LYS A 21 -10.27 -11.63 -2.86
N TRP A 22 -9.70 -11.95 -1.70
CA TRP A 22 -10.37 -11.73 -0.42
C TRP A 22 -10.55 -10.24 -0.13
N ALA A 23 -9.50 -9.43 -0.34
CA ALA A 23 -9.55 -7.98 -0.18
C ALA A 23 -10.64 -7.33 -1.04
N SER A 24 -10.75 -7.67 -2.33
CA SER A 24 -11.75 -7.07 -3.22
C SER A 24 -13.20 -7.40 -2.82
N VAL A 25 -13.47 -8.64 -2.39
CA VAL A 25 -14.82 -9.12 -2.03
C VAL A 25 -15.24 -8.74 -0.60
N LYS A 26 -14.31 -8.73 0.36
CA LYS A 26 -14.62 -8.56 1.79
C LYS A 26 -14.20 -7.22 2.39
N GLN A 27 -13.34 -6.46 1.73
CA GLN A 27 -12.86 -5.14 2.19
C GLN A 27 -12.17 -5.15 3.59
N HIS A 28 -11.81 -6.34 4.11
CA HIS A 28 -11.06 -6.55 5.35
C HIS A 28 -10.12 -7.75 5.23
N CYS A 29 -9.05 -7.79 6.04
CA CYS A 29 -8.10 -8.91 6.09
C CYS A 29 -8.19 -9.76 7.36
N ASN A 30 -9.28 -9.64 8.12
CA ASN A 30 -9.55 -10.52 9.24
C ASN A 30 -10.06 -11.89 8.75
N HIS A 31 -9.69 -12.96 9.45
CA HIS A 31 -10.16 -14.34 9.24
C HIS A 31 -9.84 -14.96 7.86
N LEU A 32 -8.69 -14.66 7.26
CA LEU A 32 -8.23 -15.40 6.07
C LEU A 32 -7.90 -16.85 6.43
N THR A 33 -8.46 -17.80 5.67
CA THR A 33 -8.07 -19.21 5.73
C THR A 33 -6.98 -19.50 4.69
N PRO A 34 -5.90 -20.23 5.06
CA PRO A 34 -4.88 -20.64 4.10
C PRO A 34 -5.46 -21.48 2.96
N VAL A 35 -5.27 -21.06 1.71
CA VAL A 35 -5.70 -21.81 0.51
C VAL A 35 -4.89 -23.10 0.35
N ILE A 36 -3.60 -23.05 0.71
CA ILE A 36 -2.72 -24.22 0.77
C ILE A 36 -2.42 -24.48 2.25
N LYS A 37 -3.01 -25.55 2.80
CA LYS A 37 -2.93 -25.88 4.24
C LYS A 37 -1.62 -26.57 4.66
N ASP A 38 -0.93 -27.22 3.72
CA ASP A 38 0.32 -27.95 3.98
C ASP A 38 1.56 -27.03 4.02
N GLU A 39 1.44 -25.77 3.60
CA GLU A 39 2.56 -24.81 3.48
C GLU A 39 2.37 -23.64 4.46
N SER A 40 3.16 -23.61 5.55
CA SER A 40 2.91 -22.73 6.71
C SER A 40 3.01 -21.23 6.44
N TYR A 41 3.72 -20.81 5.39
CA TYR A 41 3.85 -19.40 5.01
C TYR A 41 2.69 -18.87 4.15
N CYS A 42 1.86 -19.75 3.56
CA CYS A 42 0.75 -19.34 2.68
C CYS A 42 -0.22 -18.36 3.35
N GLY A 43 -0.53 -18.59 4.64
CA GLY A 43 -1.40 -17.69 5.42
C GLY A 43 -0.83 -16.28 5.57
N GLY A 44 0.47 -16.15 5.87
CA GLY A 44 1.13 -14.85 6.00
C GLY A 44 1.25 -14.09 4.66
N VAL A 45 1.49 -14.82 3.56
CA VAL A 45 1.49 -14.26 2.20
C VAL A 45 0.08 -13.77 1.82
N GLN A 46 -0.96 -14.55 2.11
CA GLN A 46 -2.36 -14.17 1.92
C GLN A 46 -2.71 -12.89 2.69
N GLU A 47 -2.33 -12.81 3.96
CA GLU A 47 -2.59 -11.65 4.82
C GLU A 47 -1.88 -10.39 4.31
N GLN A 48 -0.58 -10.48 3.98
CA GLN A 48 0.18 -9.35 3.41
C GLN A 48 -0.38 -8.88 2.06
N CYS A 49 -0.68 -9.79 1.14
CA CYS A 49 -1.25 -9.43 -0.17
C CYS A 49 -2.68 -8.87 -0.06
N CYS A 50 -3.47 -9.34 0.89
CA CYS A 50 -4.76 -8.74 1.23
C CYS A 50 -4.58 -7.31 1.74
N ALA A 51 -3.69 -7.09 2.72
CA ALA A 51 -3.47 -5.79 3.33
C ALA A 51 -2.93 -4.76 2.32
N GLY A 52 -2.03 -5.19 1.42
CA GLY A 52 -1.55 -4.39 0.30
C GLY A 52 -2.68 -3.97 -0.65
N ALA A 53 -3.52 -4.90 -1.07
CA ALA A 53 -4.64 -4.62 -1.98
C ALA A 53 -5.69 -3.67 -1.36
N LEU A 54 -6.00 -3.80 -0.06
CA LEU A 54 -6.88 -2.85 0.63
C LEU A 54 -6.25 -1.46 0.75
N LYS A 55 -4.94 -1.37 1.00
CA LYS A 55 -4.21 -0.10 1.07
C LYS A 55 -4.21 0.63 -0.28
N GLU A 56 -3.97 -0.10 -1.37
CA GLU A 56 -4.02 0.41 -2.75
C GLU A 56 -5.43 0.88 -3.14
N SER A 57 -6.44 0.04 -2.91
CA SER A 57 -7.87 0.38 -3.13
C SER A 57 -8.28 1.65 -2.39
N LYS A 58 -8.00 1.74 -1.07
CA LYS A 58 -8.29 2.93 -0.25
C LYS A 58 -7.54 4.17 -0.73
N CYS A 59 -6.30 4.02 -1.19
CA CYS A 59 -5.51 5.13 -1.75
C CYS A 59 -6.13 5.67 -3.04
N LEU A 60 -6.54 4.79 -3.95
CA LEU A 60 -7.24 5.15 -5.20
C LEU A 60 -8.54 5.91 -4.93
N THR A 61 -9.35 5.48 -3.96
CA THR A 61 -10.55 6.23 -3.53
C THR A 61 -10.21 7.63 -3.01
N GLY A 62 -9.10 7.77 -2.27
CA GLY A 62 -8.61 9.07 -1.80
C GLY A 62 -8.17 9.98 -2.94
N MET A 63 -7.47 9.45 -3.95
CA MET A 63 -7.09 10.22 -5.15
C MET A 63 -8.31 10.66 -5.95
N TYR A 64 -9.33 9.80 -6.09
CA TYR A 64 -10.56 10.14 -6.79
C TYR A 64 -11.30 11.31 -6.10
N ALA A 65 -11.47 11.25 -4.77
CA ALA A 65 -12.08 12.32 -3.97
C ALA A 65 -11.36 13.68 -4.15
N ALA A 66 -10.02 13.67 -4.18
CA ALA A 66 -9.23 14.88 -4.43
C ALA A 66 -9.41 15.42 -5.87
N ARG A 67 -9.49 14.55 -6.89
CA ARG A 67 -9.77 14.96 -8.28
C ARG A 67 -11.18 15.56 -8.43
N THR A 68 -12.18 15.05 -7.70
CA THR A 68 -13.57 15.57 -7.72
C THR A 68 -13.78 16.79 -6.82
N GLY A 69 -12.74 17.30 -6.15
CA GLY A 69 -12.81 18.52 -5.34
C GLY A 69 -13.40 18.35 -3.93
N GLU A 70 -13.43 17.13 -3.38
CA GLU A 70 -13.86 16.90 -2.00
C GLU A 70 -12.80 17.38 -0.99
N VAL A 71 -13.24 17.80 0.20
CA VAL A 71 -12.36 18.37 1.24
C VAL A 71 -11.74 17.25 2.10
N CYS A 72 -10.42 17.09 2.05
CA CYS A 72 -9.69 15.97 2.68
C CYS A 72 -9.56 15.99 4.24
N GLU A 73 -10.38 16.73 5.01
CA GLU A 73 -10.24 16.85 6.48
C GLU A 73 -11.50 16.48 7.29
N GLY A 74 -11.29 15.77 8.42
CA GLY A 74 -12.34 15.45 9.40
C GLY A 74 -11.94 14.50 10.54
N THR A 75 -11.80 15.06 11.75
CA THR A 75 -11.68 14.43 13.09
C THR A 75 -10.42 13.62 13.46
N THR A 76 -10.07 13.75 14.74
CA THR A 76 -8.81 13.36 15.41
C THR A 76 -8.92 12.07 16.23
N ASN A 77 -8.02 11.10 16.02
CA ASN A 77 -7.56 10.19 17.08
C ASN A 77 -6.20 9.58 16.69
N PRO A 78 -5.14 9.62 17.54
CA PRO A 78 -3.82 9.08 17.17
C PRO A 78 -3.72 7.58 17.48
N HIS A 79 -4.04 6.75 16.49
CA HIS A 79 -3.59 5.36 16.43
C HIS A 79 -3.04 5.04 15.03
N CYS A 80 -1.93 4.30 15.00
CA CYS A 80 -1.14 4.09 13.80
C CYS A 80 -1.79 3.04 12.90
N GLY A 81 -2.25 3.41 11.69
CA GLY A 81 -2.60 2.42 10.65
C GLY A 81 -3.76 2.73 9.69
N GLU A 82 -4.70 3.64 10.00
CA GLU A 82 -5.97 3.72 9.23
C GLU A 82 -6.06 4.83 8.17
N ASN A 83 -5.10 5.77 8.07
CA ASN A 83 -5.27 7.00 7.29
C ASN A 83 -4.87 6.95 5.80
N THR A 84 -4.64 5.78 5.20
CA THR A 84 -4.08 5.68 3.84
C THR A 84 -4.93 6.36 2.75
N GLN A 85 -6.26 6.39 2.91
CA GLN A 85 -7.16 7.14 2.03
C GLN A 85 -7.00 8.66 2.20
N LYS A 86 -6.91 9.15 3.44
CA LYS A 86 -6.77 10.59 3.76
C LYS A 86 -5.40 11.13 3.33
N GLU A 87 -4.35 10.32 3.52
CA GLU A 87 -2.99 10.60 3.06
C GLU A 87 -2.97 10.74 1.53
N CYS A 88 -3.52 9.78 0.78
CA CYS A 88 -3.56 9.86 -0.69
C CYS A 88 -4.45 11.00 -1.22
N CYS A 89 -5.57 11.33 -0.56
CA CYS A 89 -6.38 12.52 -0.86
C CYS A 89 -5.54 13.80 -0.74
N SER A 90 -4.87 13.97 0.41
CA SER A 90 -4.05 15.14 0.71
C SER A 90 -2.87 15.30 -0.26
N CYS A 91 -2.16 14.21 -0.57
CA CYS A 91 -1.05 14.21 -1.53
C CYS A 91 -1.52 14.53 -2.97
N CYS A 92 -2.64 13.93 -3.41
CA CYS A 92 -3.19 14.22 -4.73
C CYS A 92 -3.64 15.69 -4.85
N ALA A 93 -4.26 16.25 -3.80
CA ALA A 93 -4.65 17.66 -3.75
C ALA A 93 -3.45 18.64 -3.82
N ILE A 94 -2.28 18.28 -3.25
CA ILE A 94 -1.04 19.05 -3.40
C ILE A 94 -0.55 19.03 -4.85
N GLY A 95 -0.55 17.85 -5.50
CA GLY A 95 -0.18 17.71 -6.92
C GLY A 95 -1.07 18.54 -7.86
N LEU A 96 -2.39 18.49 -7.64
CA LEU A 96 -3.37 19.28 -8.39
C LEU A 96 -3.20 20.79 -8.18
N ARG A 97 -2.89 21.24 -6.96
CA ARG A 97 -2.64 22.67 -6.67
C ARG A 97 -1.38 23.19 -7.37
N ILE A 98 -0.28 22.44 -7.33
CA ILE A 98 0.99 22.81 -8.00
C ILE A 98 0.79 22.97 -9.51
N ARG A 99 -0.04 22.09 -10.12
CA ARG A 99 -0.46 22.20 -11.52
C ARG A 99 -1.31 23.45 -11.78
N GLN A 100 -2.29 23.75 -10.92
CA GLN A 100 -3.12 24.97 -11.02
C GLN A 100 -2.29 26.26 -10.88
N GLU A 101 -1.24 26.25 -10.07
CA GLU A 101 -0.29 27.36 -9.90
C GLU A 101 0.72 27.47 -11.06
N GLY A 102 0.69 26.58 -12.05
CA GLY A 102 1.57 26.58 -13.21
C GLY A 102 3.02 26.18 -12.92
N ILE A 103 3.26 25.57 -11.76
CA ILE A 103 4.60 25.14 -11.32
C ILE A 103 4.89 23.75 -11.90
N SER A 104 6.12 23.52 -12.37
CA SER A 104 6.52 22.24 -12.96
C SER A 104 6.44 21.10 -11.93
N CYS A 105 5.77 20.01 -12.29
CA CYS A 105 5.65 18.79 -11.47
C CYS A 105 7.00 18.17 -11.05
N VAL A 106 8.12 18.55 -11.68
CA VAL A 106 9.47 18.12 -11.27
C VAL A 106 9.81 18.57 -9.85
N ALA A 107 9.24 19.68 -9.36
CA ALA A 107 9.44 20.17 -7.99
C ALA A 107 8.95 19.19 -6.90
N LEU A 108 8.10 18.22 -7.24
CA LEU A 108 7.55 17.23 -6.31
C LEU A 108 8.49 16.05 -6.01
N GLN A 109 9.60 15.89 -6.73
CA GLN A 109 10.54 14.77 -6.55
C GLN A 109 11.28 14.76 -5.20
N HIS A 110 11.15 15.82 -4.39
CA HIS A 110 11.80 15.94 -3.08
C HIS A 110 10.84 15.79 -1.87
N LEU A 111 9.56 15.50 -2.09
CA LEU A 111 8.66 15.09 -0.99
C LEU A 111 8.98 13.66 -0.54
N SER A 112 8.69 13.35 0.73
CA SER A 112 8.93 12.02 1.30
C SER A 112 8.26 10.89 0.51
N ASP A 113 8.89 9.72 0.46
CA ASP A 113 8.53 8.56 -0.37
C ASP A 113 7.05 8.13 -0.28
N THR A 114 6.39 8.42 0.85
CA THR A 114 4.97 8.15 1.10
C THR A 114 4.00 9.00 0.26
N CYS A 115 4.44 10.16 -0.23
CA CYS A 115 3.57 11.18 -0.84
C CYS A 115 4.01 11.59 -2.25
N GLY A 116 5.31 11.44 -2.58
CA GLY A 116 5.88 11.85 -3.86
C GLY A 116 5.19 11.23 -5.08
N HIS A 117 5.00 9.91 -5.10
CA HIS A 117 4.38 9.22 -6.24
C HIS A 117 2.92 9.66 -6.46
N VAL A 118 2.11 9.74 -5.41
CA VAL A 118 0.69 10.13 -5.50
C VAL A 118 0.54 11.58 -5.98
N SER A 119 1.37 12.48 -5.45
CA SER A 119 1.39 13.89 -5.85
C SER A 119 1.82 14.07 -7.30
N LEU A 120 2.83 13.30 -7.75
CA LEU A 120 3.34 13.33 -9.11
C LEU A 120 2.29 12.81 -10.11
N THR A 121 1.65 11.68 -9.82
CA THR A 121 0.57 11.10 -10.64
C THR A 121 -0.56 12.11 -10.86
N CYS A 122 -1.10 12.72 -9.79
CA CYS A 122 -2.17 13.72 -9.93
C CYS A 122 -1.72 15.05 -10.59
N CYS A 123 -0.42 15.35 -10.61
CA CYS A 123 0.13 16.52 -11.30
C CYS A 123 0.29 16.27 -12.82
N GLN A 124 0.57 15.02 -13.23
CA GLN A 124 0.94 14.65 -14.61
C GLN A 124 -0.23 14.18 -15.51
N GLU A 125 -1.33 13.69 -14.94
CA GLU A 125 -2.45 13.13 -15.73
C GLU A 125 -3.25 14.21 -16.49
N GLU A 126 -3.33 14.10 -17.81
CA GLU A 126 -4.31 14.84 -18.61
C GLU A 126 -5.73 14.27 -18.39
N GLU A 127 -6.76 15.13 -18.46
CA GLU A 127 -8.15 14.72 -18.23
C GLU A 127 -8.66 13.86 -19.41
N GLU A 128 -8.64 12.53 -19.28
CA GLU A 128 -9.40 11.62 -20.15
C GLU A 128 -10.73 11.23 -19.48
N ASP A 129 -11.83 11.57 -20.15
CA ASP A 129 -13.21 11.34 -19.70
C ASP A 129 -13.60 9.85 -19.72
N TYR A 130 -14.49 9.43 -18.82
CA TYR A 130 -14.76 8.01 -18.57
C TYR A 130 -15.50 7.34 -19.75
N SER A 131 -14.79 6.49 -20.50
CA SER A 131 -15.38 5.50 -21.40
C SER A 131 -14.48 4.27 -21.54
N THR A 132 -15.09 3.08 -21.57
CA THR A 132 -14.47 1.75 -21.48
C THR A 132 -13.23 1.52 -22.35
N PRO A 133 -12.21 0.79 -21.87
CA PRO A 133 -10.96 0.56 -22.61
C PRO A 133 -11.16 -0.39 -23.80
N VAL A 134 -11.27 0.19 -25.00
CA VAL A 134 -11.07 -0.55 -26.26
C VAL A 134 -9.58 -0.57 -26.58
N LEU A 135 -9.02 -1.75 -26.78
CA LEU A 135 -7.63 -1.96 -27.19
C LEU A 135 -7.33 -1.22 -28.52
N LYS A 136 -6.65 -0.07 -28.46
CA LYS A 136 -6.08 0.60 -29.64
C LYS A 136 -4.98 -0.29 -30.24
N ARG A 137 -5.32 -1.07 -31.28
CA ARG A 137 -4.33 -1.66 -32.18
C ARG A 137 -3.48 -0.53 -32.78
N LYS A 138 -2.16 -0.68 -32.78
CA LYS A 138 -1.27 0.12 -33.65
C LYS A 138 -1.76 0.01 -35.09
N GLU A 139 -1.94 1.15 -35.75
CA GLU A 139 -2.17 1.16 -37.20
C GLU A 139 -0.95 0.57 -37.91
N ARG A 140 -1.18 -0.40 -38.81
CA ARG A 140 -0.16 -0.82 -39.77
C ARG A 140 -0.10 0.22 -40.90
N PRO A 141 1.09 0.57 -41.43
CA PRO A 141 1.17 1.30 -42.68
C PRO A 141 0.41 0.53 -43.77
N LYS A 142 -0.33 1.25 -44.62
CA LYS A 142 -1.09 0.65 -45.72
C LYS A 142 -0.13 -0.02 -46.70
N PRO A 143 -0.38 -1.28 -47.11
CA PRO A 143 0.38 -1.90 -48.19
C PRO A 143 0.24 -1.07 -49.48
N THR A 144 1.36 -0.75 -50.11
CA THR A 144 1.38 -0.38 -51.52
C THR A 144 0.81 -1.52 -52.35
N THR A 145 0.12 -1.18 -53.44
CA THR A 145 -0.64 -2.13 -54.24
C THR A 145 0.26 -3.17 -54.90
N LEU A 146 0.07 -4.45 -54.55
CA LEU A 146 0.64 -5.58 -55.29
C LEU A 146 0.17 -5.55 -56.76
N PRO A 147 1.05 -5.85 -57.73
CA PRO A 147 0.66 -5.94 -59.14
C PRO A 147 -0.34 -7.07 -59.36
N LYS A 148 -1.33 -6.84 -60.24
CA LYS A 148 -2.38 -7.82 -60.55
C LYS A 148 -1.80 -9.03 -61.28
N LYS A 149 -1.90 -10.21 -60.68
CA LYS A 149 -1.73 -11.48 -61.40
C LYS A 149 -2.91 -11.66 -62.37
N VAL A 150 -2.60 -11.84 -63.66
CA VAL A 150 -3.60 -12.08 -64.71
C VAL A 150 -3.90 -13.58 -64.82
N ILE A 151 -5.12 -13.89 -65.27
CA ILE A 151 -5.77 -15.21 -65.23
C ILE A 151 -5.11 -16.21 -66.18
N ASP A 152 -4.75 -17.40 -65.65
CA ASP A 152 -4.50 -18.60 -66.47
C ASP A 152 -5.80 -19.37 -66.73
N ARG A 153 -5.91 -19.95 -67.93
CA ARG A 153 -7.09 -20.71 -68.39
C ARG A 153 -7.01 -22.22 -68.08
N LEU A 154 -8.18 -22.85 -68.05
CA LEU A 154 -8.39 -24.29 -67.86
C LEU A 154 -7.71 -25.12 -68.97
N PHE A 155 -7.02 -26.22 -68.63
CA PHE A 155 -7.62 -27.57 -68.46
C PHE A 155 -6.61 -28.53 -67.77
N PRO A 156 -7.04 -29.64 -67.13
CA PRO A 156 -6.27 -30.32 -66.08
C PRO A 156 -5.64 -31.66 -66.50
N LYS A 157 -4.67 -32.12 -65.71
CA LYS A 157 -4.47 -33.56 -65.44
C LYS A 157 -4.24 -33.81 -63.94
N GLN A 158 -4.73 -34.95 -63.48
CA GLN A 158 -4.98 -35.28 -62.08
C GLN A 158 -3.73 -35.84 -61.38
N SER A 159 -3.68 -35.76 -60.05
CA SER A 159 -3.86 -36.97 -59.22
C SER A 159 -3.96 -36.67 -57.72
N LEU A 160 -4.72 -37.54 -57.02
CA LEU A 160 -4.80 -37.73 -55.56
C LEU A 160 -5.40 -36.60 -54.70
N SER A 161 -6.73 -36.52 -54.72
CA SER A 161 -7.50 -36.16 -53.51
C SER A 161 -7.45 -37.29 -52.49
N ILE A 162 -7.06 -36.97 -51.26
CA ILE A 162 -7.55 -37.64 -50.05
C ILE A 162 -8.57 -36.69 -49.42
N THR A 163 -9.74 -37.20 -49.02
CA THR A 163 -10.77 -36.41 -48.34
C THR A 163 -10.52 -36.36 -46.82
N ASP A 164 -11.19 -35.40 -46.18
CA ASP A 164 -11.50 -35.37 -44.75
C ASP A 164 -10.35 -35.09 -43.77
N SER A 165 -10.04 -33.80 -43.63
CA SER A 165 -10.18 -33.14 -42.32
C SER A 165 -10.43 -31.65 -42.52
N GLU A 166 -11.71 -31.25 -42.47
CA GLU A 166 -12.03 -29.87 -42.12
C GLU A 166 -11.51 -29.60 -40.70
N HIS A 167 -10.95 -28.40 -40.49
CA HIS A 167 -10.88 -27.84 -39.15
C HIS A 167 -12.29 -27.44 -38.73
N ALA A 168 -13.06 -28.43 -38.30
CA ALA A 168 -14.33 -28.22 -37.63
C ALA A 168 -14.07 -27.44 -36.33
N SER A 169 -14.38 -26.15 -36.40
CA SER A 169 -14.59 -25.31 -35.21
C SER A 169 -15.81 -25.85 -34.46
N ASN A 170 -15.58 -26.87 -33.63
CA ASN A 170 -16.60 -27.40 -32.74
C ASN A 170 -16.80 -26.42 -31.58
N ALA A 171 -17.72 -25.48 -31.78
CA ALA A 171 -18.47 -24.94 -30.67
C ALA A 171 -19.20 -26.10 -29.98
N VAL A 172 -18.97 -26.29 -28.68
CA VAL A 172 -19.81 -27.17 -27.88
C VAL A 172 -21.05 -26.37 -27.50
N GLU A 173 -22.21 -26.90 -27.89
CA GLU A 173 -23.52 -26.30 -27.60
C GLU A 173 -23.77 -26.27 -26.09
N ASN A 174 -24.43 -25.20 -25.62
CA ASN A 174 -24.90 -25.10 -24.25
C ASN A 174 -26.03 -26.13 -24.03
N LEU A 175 -25.73 -27.22 -23.33
CA LEU A 175 -26.78 -28.00 -22.66
C LEU A 175 -27.15 -27.26 -21.38
N GLU A 176 -28.28 -26.56 -21.41
CA GLU A 176 -28.84 -25.91 -20.23
C GLU A 176 -29.34 -26.98 -19.25
N ASP A 177 -28.85 -26.91 -18.02
CA ASP A 177 -29.22 -27.79 -16.91
C ASP A 177 -30.60 -27.39 -16.36
N VAL A 178 -31.44 -28.36 -16.05
CA VAL A 178 -32.80 -28.12 -15.54
C VAL A 178 -32.79 -28.22 -14.03
N ASP A 179 -33.12 -27.13 -13.33
CA ASP A 179 -33.10 -27.11 -11.86
C ASP A 179 -34.27 -27.91 -11.28
N GLU A 180 -33.97 -29.10 -10.78
CA GLU A 180 -34.94 -30.02 -10.21
C GLU A 180 -35.35 -29.65 -8.78
N CYS A 181 -34.59 -28.76 -8.12
CA CYS A 181 -34.97 -28.16 -6.83
C CYS A 181 -36.05 -27.10 -7.02
N GLU A 182 -35.99 -26.26 -8.06
CA GLU A 182 -37.05 -25.31 -8.41
C GLU A 182 -38.29 -26.00 -9.00
N THR A 183 -38.11 -27.10 -9.74
CA THR A 183 -39.23 -27.80 -10.41
C THR A 183 -40.17 -28.56 -9.44
N PHE A 184 -39.70 -28.91 -8.24
CA PHE A 184 -40.47 -29.67 -7.24
C PHE A 184 -40.29 -29.14 -5.81
N GLU A 185 -40.51 -27.84 -5.61
CA GLU A 185 -40.37 -27.17 -4.30
C GLU A 185 -40.98 -27.96 -3.14
N GLY A 186 -40.18 -28.21 -2.11
CA GLY A 186 -40.61 -28.76 -0.81
C GLY A 186 -40.97 -30.26 -0.78
N GLN A 187 -40.94 -31.00 -1.89
CA GLN A 187 -41.33 -32.42 -1.93
C GLN A 187 -40.18 -33.43 -2.04
N ARG A 188 -38.92 -32.97 -2.11
CA ARG A 188 -37.75 -33.84 -2.37
C ARG A 188 -36.59 -33.75 -1.36
N CYS A 189 -36.50 -32.72 -0.53
CA CYS A 189 -35.50 -32.60 0.53
C CYS A 189 -36.15 -31.95 1.76
N LEU A 190 -35.88 -32.43 2.98
CA LEU A 190 -36.46 -31.87 4.21
C LEU A 190 -35.89 -30.48 4.57
N HIS A 191 -34.60 -30.27 4.32
CA HIS A 191 -33.90 -29.02 4.67
C HIS A 191 -33.42 -28.24 3.44
N ILE A 192 -32.28 -28.61 2.85
CA ILE A 192 -31.69 -27.87 1.72
C ILE A 192 -31.56 -28.79 0.51
N CYS A 193 -32.06 -28.36 -0.65
CA CYS A 193 -31.83 -28.97 -1.95
C CYS A 193 -30.72 -28.19 -2.69
N ILE A 194 -29.79 -28.89 -3.33
CA ILE A 194 -28.72 -28.29 -4.14
C ILE A 194 -28.75 -28.95 -5.51
N ASN A 195 -29.03 -28.17 -6.55
CA ASN A 195 -29.02 -28.65 -7.92
C ASN A 195 -27.59 -28.87 -8.45
N THR A 196 -27.42 -29.83 -9.36
CA THR A 196 -26.15 -30.23 -9.98
C THR A 196 -26.41 -30.67 -11.43
N LEU A 197 -25.40 -30.66 -12.30
CA LEU A 197 -25.62 -30.97 -13.72
C LEU A 197 -26.27 -32.36 -13.94
N GLY A 198 -27.56 -32.35 -14.30
CA GLY A 198 -28.42 -33.52 -14.50
C GLY A 198 -28.90 -34.26 -13.23
N SER A 199 -28.83 -33.65 -12.04
CA SER A 199 -29.38 -34.23 -10.80
C SER A 199 -29.43 -33.24 -9.61
N TYR A 200 -30.04 -33.60 -8.49
CA TYR A 200 -30.03 -32.80 -7.25
C TYR A 200 -29.56 -33.59 -6.02
N LYS A 201 -29.11 -32.87 -4.98
CA LYS A 201 -28.60 -33.45 -3.72
C LYS A 201 -29.13 -32.70 -2.49
N CYS A 202 -29.60 -33.43 -1.49
CA CYS A 202 -30.06 -32.84 -0.23
C CYS A 202 -28.94 -32.68 0.82
N THR A 203 -29.06 -31.67 1.68
CA THR A 203 -28.20 -31.43 2.85
C THR A 203 -28.99 -30.84 4.04
N CYS A 204 -28.39 -30.84 5.23
CA CYS A 204 -29.03 -30.43 6.49
C CYS A 204 -28.45 -29.13 7.06
N HIS A 205 -29.26 -28.41 7.82
CA HIS A 205 -28.83 -27.25 8.60
C HIS A 205 -27.85 -27.61 9.74
N PRO A 206 -26.96 -26.68 10.16
CA PRO A 206 -26.01 -26.92 11.24
C PRO A 206 -26.66 -27.42 12.53
N GLY A 207 -26.01 -28.39 13.18
CA GLY A 207 -26.56 -29.13 14.32
C GLY A 207 -27.32 -30.41 13.91
N TYR A 208 -27.83 -30.49 12.69
CA TYR A 208 -28.55 -31.66 12.18
C TYR A 208 -27.72 -32.49 11.18
N THR A 209 -27.81 -33.81 11.27
CA THR A 209 -27.16 -34.77 10.35
C THR A 209 -28.15 -35.45 9.41
N LEU A 210 -27.74 -35.65 8.15
CA LEU A 210 -28.57 -36.27 7.10
C LEU A 210 -28.71 -37.78 7.33
N MET A 211 -29.95 -38.27 7.28
CA MET A 211 -30.30 -39.68 7.46
C MET A 211 -29.99 -40.51 6.21
N GLN A 212 -29.99 -41.84 6.36
CA GLN A 212 -29.61 -42.78 5.29
C GLN A 212 -30.59 -42.83 4.11
N ASP A 213 -31.77 -42.23 4.23
CA ASP A 213 -32.72 -42.06 3.12
C ASP A 213 -32.26 -41.00 2.10
N GLY A 214 -31.25 -40.19 2.44
CA GLY A 214 -30.70 -39.14 1.57
C GLY A 214 -31.51 -37.84 1.55
N HIS A 215 -32.60 -37.75 2.32
CA HIS A 215 -33.57 -36.64 2.23
C HIS A 215 -33.96 -36.00 3.58
N THR A 216 -33.71 -36.65 4.73
CA THR A 216 -34.23 -36.28 6.08
C THR A 216 -33.12 -35.97 7.10
N CYS A 217 -33.36 -35.23 8.21
CA CYS A 217 -32.31 -34.66 9.10
C CYS A 217 -32.62 -34.64 10.62
N GLU A 218 -31.66 -34.94 11.53
CA GLU A 218 -31.84 -34.95 13.02
C GLU A 218 -30.62 -34.42 13.86
N LEU A 219 -30.84 -33.91 15.08
CA LEU A 219 -29.89 -33.19 15.98
C LEU A 219 -28.93 -34.05 16.84
N GLY A 220 -27.75 -33.51 17.21
CA GLY A 220 -26.79 -34.14 18.15
C GLY A 220 -26.21 -33.23 19.26
N ASN A 221 -25.93 -33.79 20.45
CA ASN A 221 -25.50 -33.09 21.69
C ASN A 221 -23.98 -33.06 21.94
N ALA A 222 -23.49 -32.14 22.80
CA ALA A 222 -22.08 -32.04 23.22
C ALA A 222 -21.87 -31.42 24.63
N GLU A 223 -20.85 -31.93 25.35
CA GLU A 223 -20.22 -31.50 26.62
C GLU A 223 -18.74 -32.01 26.58
N GLU A 224 -17.69 -31.57 27.30
CA GLU A 224 -17.44 -30.60 28.40
C GLU A 224 -16.13 -29.80 28.12
N ASP A 225 -15.79 -28.76 28.92
CA ASP A 225 -14.59 -28.72 29.83
C ASP A 225 -14.33 -27.28 30.42
N ASN A 226 -13.41 -27.15 31.39
CA ASN A 226 -13.36 -26.14 32.46
C ASN A 226 -12.16 -25.14 32.40
N ARG A 227 -12.18 -24.06 33.23
CA ARG A 227 -11.25 -23.83 34.40
C ARG A 227 -11.08 -22.38 34.95
N VAL A 228 -11.67 -22.13 36.13
CA VAL A 228 -11.17 -21.53 37.43
C VAL A 228 -10.58 -20.09 37.57
N THR A 229 -11.11 -19.34 38.58
CA THR A 229 -10.45 -18.45 39.61
C THR A 229 -11.53 -17.69 40.45
N GLU A 230 -11.42 -17.24 41.73
CA GLU A 230 -10.50 -17.53 42.87
C GLU A 230 -11.15 -17.31 44.30
N GLU A 231 -10.62 -16.50 45.25
CA GLU A 231 -10.79 -16.58 46.75
C GLU A 231 -11.65 -15.51 47.51
N GLU A 232 -12.18 -15.85 48.71
CA GLU A 232 -12.14 -15.07 49.99
C GLU A 232 -12.68 -15.89 51.22
N ASN A 233 -12.34 -15.56 52.49
CA ASN A 233 -12.58 -16.45 53.67
C ASN A 233 -12.59 -15.76 55.07
N VAL A 234 -13.61 -15.98 55.94
CA VAL A 234 -13.67 -15.61 57.40
C VAL A 234 -14.59 -16.56 58.20
N PHE A 235 -14.31 -16.84 59.50
CA PHE A 235 -15.06 -17.78 60.39
C PHE A 235 -15.49 -17.19 61.78
N THR A 236 -16.01 -18.01 62.72
CA THR A 236 -17.17 -17.74 63.62
C THR A 236 -16.98 -17.85 65.18
N LEU A 237 -17.97 -17.34 65.96
CA LEU A 237 -18.56 -17.85 67.25
C LEU A 237 -17.68 -17.91 68.56
N ALA A 238 -18.13 -18.01 69.84
CA ALA A 238 -19.44 -18.08 70.57
C ALA A 238 -19.31 -17.68 72.10
N THR A 239 -20.42 -17.73 72.87
CA THR A 239 -20.61 -17.42 74.33
C THR A 239 -20.61 -18.61 75.31
N PRO A 240 -20.50 -18.39 76.66
CA PRO A 240 -21.17 -19.25 77.67
C PRO A 240 -21.83 -18.51 78.90
N PRO A 241 -22.62 -19.19 79.79
CA PRO A 241 -23.56 -18.54 80.74
C PRO A 241 -23.53 -18.95 82.26
N GLN A 242 -24.28 -18.18 83.09
CA GLN A 242 -25.04 -18.45 84.36
C GLN A 242 -24.53 -19.34 85.54
N GLU A 243 -24.84 -18.92 86.79
CA GLU A 243 -25.70 -19.68 87.77
C GLU A 243 -26.04 -18.88 89.07
N THR A 244 -26.91 -19.41 89.96
CA THR A 244 -27.69 -18.63 90.98
C THR A 244 -27.83 -19.22 92.40
N THR A 245 -27.69 -18.34 93.42
CA THR A 245 -28.40 -18.24 94.73
C THR A 245 -28.60 -19.44 95.69
N GLN A 246 -28.26 -19.26 96.98
CA GLN A 246 -29.00 -19.77 98.17
C GLN A 246 -28.93 -18.76 99.33
N ILE A 247 -29.88 -18.84 100.30
CA ILE A 247 -30.07 -17.89 101.41
C ILE A 247 -30.08 -18.63 102.76
N TYR A 248 -29.43 -18.05 103.79
CA TYR A 248 -29.69 -18.33 105.21
C TYR A 248 -29.79 -17.00 105.99
N VAL A 249 -30.49 -17.02 107.13
CA VAL A 249 -30.93 -15.81 107.88
C VAL A 249 -29.75 -15.11 108.57
N GLN A 250 -29.58 -13.82 108.29
CA GLN A 250 -28.45 -12.99 108.73
C GLN A 250 -28.74 -12.10 109.95
N ASP A 251 -27.68 -11.58 110.57
CA ASP A 251 -27.75 -10.44 111.50
C ASP A 251 -28.25 -9.19 110.73
N PRO A 252 -29.26 -8.45 111.23
CA PRO A 252 -29.82 -7.29 110.53
C PRO A 252 -28.85 -6.12 110.30
N CYS A 253 -27.67 -6.09 110.93
CA CYS A 253 -26.57 -5.17 110.64
C CYS A 253 -25.33 -5.85 110.03
N GLU A 254 -25.40 -7.12 109.64
CA GLU A 254 -24.30 -7.80 108.95
C GLU A 254 -23.97 -7.06 107.64
N GLY A 255 -22.69 -6.77 107.39
CA GLY A 255 -22.30 -5.96 106.24
C GLY A 255 -22.85 -4.52 106.21
N ASN A 256 -23.16 -3.94 107.39
CA ASN A 256 -23.83 -2.63 107.58
C ASN A 256 -25.35 -2.63 107.32
N GLY A 257 -25.97 -3.80 107.13
CA GLY A 257 -27.42 -3.94 107.03
C GLY A 257 -28.06 -3.03 105.96
N PRO A 258 -29.25 -2.45 106.21
CA PRO A 258 -29.92 -1.54 105.28
C PRO A 258 -29.41 -0.08 105.38
N CYS A 259 -28.29 0.18 106.06
CA CYS A 259 -27.82 1.52 106.37
C CYS A 259 -26.70 1.98 105.43
N SER A 260 -26.78 3.24 104.99
CA SER A 260 -25.78 3.80 104.06
C SER A 260 -24.42 4.13 104.66
N GLN A 261 -24.32 4.34 105.98
CA GLN A 261 -23.06 4.69 106.67
C GLN A 261 -22.83 3.88 107.93
N GLN A 262 -23.71 3.96 108.94
CA GLN A 262 -23.52 3.24 110.20
C GLN A 262 -24.81 2.59 110.72
N CYS A 263 -24.84 1.26 110.75
CA CYS A 263 -25.90 0.44 111.34
C CYS A 263 -25.65 0.15 112.82
N SER A 264 -26.72 0.14 113.61
CA SER A 264 -26.75 -0.31 115.00
C SER A 264 -27.98 -1.20 115.22
N ALA A 265 -27.77 -2.40 115.76
CA ALA A 265 -28.87 -3.32 116.06
C ALA A 265 -29.49 -2.96 117.41
N VAL A 266 -30.77 -2.57 117.41
CA VAL A 266 -31.54 -2.26 118.63
C VAL A 266 -32.88 -3.00 118.52
N ASP A 267 -33.22 -3.79 119.54
CA ASP A 267 -34.46 -4.59 119.60
C ASP A 267 -34.72 -5.48 118.36
N GLY A 268 -33.65 -6.02 117.77
CA GLY A 268 -33.73 -6.91 116.59
C GLY A 268 -33.98 -6.20 115.26
N LEU A 269 -33.97 -4.86 115.24
CA LEU A 269 -34.13 -4.03 114.06
C LEU A 269 -32.87 -3.19 113.80
N ALA A 270 -32.57 -2.96 112.52
CA ALA A 270 -31.46 -2.12 112.09
C ALA A 270 -31.82 -0.63 112.23
N ARG A 271 -31.08 0.09 113.08
CA ARG A 271 -31.17 1.54 113.25
C ARG A 271 -29.96 2.21 112.63
N CYS A 272 -30.21 3.10 111.67
CA CYS A 272 -29.15 3.80 110.95
C CYS A 272 -28.76 5.12 111.60
N SER A 273 -27.49 5.47 111.44
CA SER A 273 -26.86 6.73 111.84
C SER A 273 -25.84 7.15 110.78
N CYS A 274 -25.44 8.41 110.82
CA CYS A 274 -24.54 9.02 109.84
C CYS A 274 -23.27 9.53 110.53
N PHE A 275 -22.17 9.55 109.79
CA PHE A 275 -20.93 10.19 110.23
C PHE A 275 -21.10 11.72 110.33
N PRO A 276 -20.25 12.43 111.09
CA PRO A 276 -20.21 13.88 111.08
C PRO A 276 -20.08 14.44 109.64
N GLY A 277 -20.73 15.56 109.35
CA GLY A 277 -20.86 16.10 107.99
C GLY A 277 -22.04 15.53 107.19
N PHE A 278 -22.78 14.55 107.73
CA PHE A 278 -23.95 13.95 107.08
C PHE A 278 -25.20 14.01 107.95
N SER A 279 -26.37 14.08 107.30
CA SER A 279 -27.70 14.11 107.90
C SER A 279 -28.52 12.90 107.44
N LEU A 280 -29.29 12.29 108.34
CA LEU A 280 -30.15 11.15 108.00
C LEU A 280 -31.39 11.66 107.26
N ASN A 281 -31.65 11.09 106.08
CA ASN A 281 -32.83 11.41 105.28
C ASN A 281 -34.13 10.92 105.93
N SER A 282 -35.27 11.38 105.40
CA SER A 282 -36.62 11.00 105.84
C SER A 282 -36.98 9.52 105.66
N ASP A 283 -36.13 8.73 104.98
CA ASP A 283 -36.26 7.27 104.87
C ASP A 283 -35.68 6.52 106.10
N GLY A 284 -34.98 7.23 106.99
CA GLY A 284 -34.32 6.67 108.17
C GLY A 284 -33.12 5.77 107.87
N ARG A 285 -32.59 5.78 106.63
CA ARG A 285 -31.56 4.82 106.16
C ARG A 285 -30.43 5.45 105.36
N THR A 286 -30.73 6.44 104.52
CA THR A 286 -29.73 7.10 103.68
C THR A 286 -29.19 8.38 104.34
N CYS A 287 -27.88 8.56 104.26
CA CYS A 287 -27.18 9.71 104.82
C CYS A 287 -26.84 10.68 103.69
N LYS A 288 -27.41 11.89 103.77
CA LYS A 288 -27.14 12.97 102.82
C LYS A 288 -26.10 13.93 103.39
N ASP A 289 -25.12 14.21 102.56
CA ASP A 289 -24.08 15.22 102.76
C ASP A 289 -24.67 16.59 103.15
N VAL A 290 -24.15 17.19 104.22
CA VAL A 290 -24.57 18.50 104.73
C VAL A 290 -23.72 19.57 104.09
N ASN A 291 -24.29 20.31 103.14
CA ASN A 291 -23.54 21.32 102.41
C ASN A 291 -23.27 22.57 103.27
N GLU A 292 -22.09 22.66 103.91
CA GLU A 292 -21.79 23.78 104.83
C GLU A 292 -21.66 25.13 104.13
N CYS A 293 -21.39 25.13 102.82
CA CYS A 293 -21.38 26.31 101.96
C CYS A 293 -22.79 26.88 101.68
N VAL A 294 -23.84 26.09 101.86
CA VAL A 294 -25.24 26.52 101.74
C VAL A 294 -25.86 26.82 103.10
N THR A 295 -25.48 26.09 104.15
CA THR A 295 -25.94 26.36 105.53
C THR A 295 -25.18 27.49 106.23
N ASN A 296 -24.17 28.09 105.59
CA ASN A 296 -23.29 29.14 106.15
C ASN A 296 -22.62 28.72 107.48
N THR A 297 -22.27 27.44 107.61
CA THR A 297 -21.57 26.89 108.77
C THR A 297 -20.07 26.67 108.53
N HIS A 298 -19.55 27.17 107.39
CA HIS A 298 -18.14 27.10 107.02
C HIS A 298 -17.30 28.21 107.67
N THR A 299 -15.98 28.01 107.72
CA THR A 299 -15.00 28.93 108.33
C THR A 299 -14.06 29.63 107.33
N CYS A 300 -14.33 29.54 106.02
CA CYS A 300 -13.54 30.18 104.96
C CYS A 300 -13.35 31.70 105.13
N GLN A 301 -12.19 32.22 104.72
CA GLN A 301 -11.87 33.65 104.77
C GLN A 301 -12.61 34.45 103.68
N SER A 302 -12.69 35.78 103.83
CA SER A 302 -13.44 36.66 102.91
C SER A 302 -12.89 36.76 101.48
N ASN A 303 -11.73 36.15 101.22
CA ASN A 303 -11.06 36.04 99.92
C ASN A 303 -10.98 34.58 99.42
N GLU A 304 -11.75 33.68 100.03
CA GLU A 304 -11.80 32.25 99.72
C GLU A 304 -13.24 31.84 99.38
N ARG A 305 -13.39 31.01 98.35
CA ARG A 305 -14.67 30.43 97.95
C ARG A 305 -14.87 29.09 98.66
N CYS A 306 -15.98 28.97 99.40
CA CYS A 306 -16.38 27.68 99.96
C CYS A 306 -16.78 26.72 98.83
N VAL A 307 -16.19 25.52 98.83
CA VAL A 307 -16.53 24.40 97.95
C VAL A 307 -16.92 23.23 98.83
N ASN A 308 -18.14 22.72 98.62
CA ASN A 308 -18.66 21.59 99.38
C ASN A 308 -18.06 20.28 98.88
N THR A 309 -17.66 19.39 99.80
CA THR A 309 -17.13 18.06 99.50
C THR A 309 -17.86 17.00 100.33
N VAL A 310 -17.70 15.73 99.97
CA VAL A 310 -18.48 14.65 100.59
C VAL A 310 -18.01 14.43 102.05
N GLY A 311 -18.80 14.94 103.00
CA GLY A 311 -18.60 14.88 104.44
C GLY A 311 -17.90 16.09 105.08
N ALA A 312 -17.59 17.15 104.31
CA ALA A 312 -16.94 18.37 104.79
C ALA A 312 -16.90 19.47 103.72
N PHE A 313 -16.51 20.70 104.08
CA PHE A 313 -16.20 21.77 103.13
C PHE A 313 -14.67 22.03 103.01
N MET A 314 -14.27 22.64 101.89
CA MET A 314 -12.93 23.22 101.69
C MET A 314 -13.02 24.64 101.15
N CYS A 315 -11.97 25.43 101.39
CA CYS A 315 -11.91 26.86 101.04
C CYS A 315 -10.83 27.08 99.98
N GLU A 316 -11.23 27.60 98.81
CA GLU A 316 -10.33 27.77 97.65
C GLU A 316 -10.04 29.26 97.40
N ARG A 317 -8.76 29.64 97.29
CA ARG A 317 -8.36 31.03 97.00
C ARG A 317 -8.62 31.38 95.53
N GLN A 318 -9.40 32.42 95.29
CA GLN A 318 -9.68 32.91 93.94
C GLN A 318 -8.59 33.89 93.47
N ILE A 319 -7.77 33.48 92.50
CA ILE A 319 -6.76 34.33 91.83
C ILE A 319 -7.34 34.83 90.50
N SER A 320 -7.16 36.12 90.18
CA SER A 320 -7.58 36.72 88.92
C SER A 320 -6.42 37.49 88.29
N CYS A 321 -6.28 37.38 86.96
CA CYS A 321 -5.18 37.98 86.21
C CYS A 321 -5.60 39.28 85.50
N SER A 322 -4.63 40.13 85.21
CA SER A 322 -4.81 41.34 84.41
C SER A 322 -5.11 41.00 82.94
N SER A 323 -5.77 41.90 82.21
CA SER A 323 -5.94 41.78 80.76
C SER A 323 -4.59 41.63 80.06
N GLY A 324 -4.51 40.74 79.05
CA GLY A 324 -3.26 40.33 78.41
C GLY A 324 -2.57 39.12 79.06
N TYR A 325 -3.10 38.59 80.18
CA TYR A 325 -2.52 37.45 80.89
C TYR A 325 -3.53 36.32 81.12
N GLN A 326 -3.08 35.08 81.00
CA GLN A 326 -3.84 33.87 81.31
C GLN A 326 -3.37 33.25 82.63
N LEU A 327 -4.32 32.72 83.41
CA LEU A 327 -4.00 32.00 84.65
C LEU A 327 -3.55 30.58 84.32
N ARG A 328 -2.28 30.26 84.53
CA ARG A 328 -1.73 28.90 84.42
C ARG A 328 -1.00 28.54 85.72
N ASN A 329 -1.35 27.40 86.31
CA ASN A 329 -0.74 26.87 87.54
C ASN A 329 -0.67 27.87 88.72
N GLY A 330 -1.67 28.76 88.86
CA GLY A 330 -1.72 29.78 89.92
C GLY A 330 -0.86 31.03 89.67
N LEU A 331 -0.22 31.15 88.50
CA LEU A 331 0.54 32.31 88.04
C LEU A 331 -0.14 32.93 86.81
N CYS A 332 0.03 34.24 86.65
CA CYS A 332 -0.45 34.96 85.47
C CYS A 332 0.68 34.99 84.42
N GLU A 333 0.53 34.19 83.37
CA GLU A 333 1.45 34.14 82.24
C GLU A 333 0.95 35.03 81.11
N ASP A 334 1.90 35.65 80.42
CA ASP A 334 1.67 36.51 79.25
C ASP A 334 0.96 35.75 78.12
N ILE A 335 -0.04 36.36 77.47
CA ILE A 335 -0.69 35.79 76.28
C ILE A 335 0.09 36.24 75.05
N ASP A 336 0.91 35.35 74.47
CA ASP A 336 1.59 35.64 73.20
C ASP A 336 0.57 35.69 72.04
N GLU A 337 0.06 36.89 71.74
CA GLU A 337 -0.96 37.08 70.70
C GLU A 337 -0.42 36.78 69.28
N CYS A 338 0.91 36.79 69.11
CA CYS A 338 1.56 36.39 67.86
C CYS A 338 1.53 34.87 67.69
N ALA A 339 1.71 34.10 68.76
CA ALA A 339 1.63 32.64 68.75
C ALA A 339 0.18 32.13 68.61
N VAL A 340 -0.78 32.73 69.31
CA VAL A 340 -2.20 32.33 69.22
C VAL A 340 -2.96 32.98 68.06
N ARG A 341 -2.30 33.83 67.25
CA ARG A 341 -2.86 34.55 66.08
C ARG A 341 -4.08 35.42 66.41
N SER A 342 -4.09 36.06 67.57
CA SER A 342 -5.14 37.00 67.99
C SER A 342 -4.78 38.48 67.73
N HIS A 343 -3.68 38.73 67.03
CA HIS A 343 -3.22 40.07 66.64
C HIS A 343 -3.91 40.60 65.37
N ASP A 344 -4.00 41.92 65.22
CA ASP A 344 -4.63 42.61 64.08
C ASP A 344 -3.63 43.30 63.12
N CYS A 345 -2.33 42.98 63.23
CA CYS A 345 -1.29 43.50 62.32
C CYS A 345 -1.65 43.33 60.83
N GLY A 346 -1.80 44.45 60.12
CA GLY A 346 -2.16 44.49 58.70
C GLY A 346 -1.08 43.96 57.74
N LEU A 347 -1.48 43.74 56.48
CA LEU A 347 -0.61 43.26 55.41
C LEU A 347 0.66 44.11 55.29
N GLY A 348 1.84 43.48 55.37
CA GLY A 348 3.15 44.13 55.33
C GLY A 348 3.82 44.34 56.71
N PHE A 349 3.13 44.06 57.81
CA PHE A 349 3.67 44.14 59.17
C PHE A 349 3.83 42.74 59.79
N GLN A 350 4.84 42.56 60.64
CA GLN A 350 5.02 41.37 61.47
C GLN A 350 4.64 41.68 62.93
N CYS A 351 3.92 40.75 63.56
CA CYS A 351 3.62 40.76 64.98
C CYS A 351 4.90 40.47 65.79
N GLN A 352 5.12 41.22 66.87
CA GLN A 352 6.11 40.93 67.89
C GLN A 352 5.46 41.02 69.26
N ASN A 353 5.50 39.91 70.02
CA ASN A 353 4.92 39.85 71.36
C ASN A 353 5.67 40.79 72.33
N THR A 354 4.94 41.38 73.26
CA THR A 354 5.45 42.22 74.35
C THR A 354 4.68 41.89 75.63
N HIS A 355 5.21 42.27 76.80
CA HIS A 355 4.60 41.85 78.06
C HIS A 355 3.22 42.51 78.26
N GLY A 356 2.15 41.72 78.13
CA GLY A 356 0.74 42.08 78.24
C GLY A 356 0.08 42.58 76.94
N SER A 357 0.77 42.55 75.79
CA SER A 357 0.24 43.01 74.49
C SER A 357 1.19 42.70 73.31
N PHE A 358 0.79 42.93 72.06
CA PHE A 358 1.67 42.82 70.89
C PHE A 358 1.98 44.18 70.24
N ARG A 359 3.07 44.24 69.46
CA ARG A 359 3.37 45.37 68.56
C ARG A 359 3.56 44.92 67.12
N CYS A 360 3.07 45.70 66.17
CA CYS A 360 3.25 45.47 64.74
C CYS A 360 4.46 46.26 64.22
N SER A 361 5.38 45.59 63.52
CA SER A 361 6.60 46.20 62.96
C SER A 361 6.68 45.98 61.45
N PRO A 362 7.19 46.94 60.63
CA PRO A 362 7.26 46.76 59.19
C PRO A 362 8.18 45.58 58.81
N ARG A 363 7.79 44.77 57.82
CA ARG A 363 8.67 43.74 57.24
C ARG A 363 9.81 44.39 56.44
N GLN A 364 10.88 44.79 57.11
CA GLN A 364 12.09 45.32 56.46
C GLN A 364 12.99 44.19 55.96
N GLN A 365 12.72 43.70 54.75
CA GLN A 365 13.77 43.14 53.89
C GLN A 365 13.40 43.36 52.42
N PRO A 366 14.07 44.29 51.70
CA PRO A 366 14.07 44.23 50.24
C PRO A 366 14.71 42.90 49.82
N CYS A 367 14.21 42.30 48.74
CA CYS A 367 14.78 41.06 48.24
C CYS A 367 16.24 41.25 47.81
N LEU A 368 17.04 40.19 47.95
CA LEU A 368 18.41 40.20 47.45
C LEU A 368 18.41 40.37 45.92
N THR A 369 19.51 40.91 45.38
CA THR A 369 19.72 40.97 43.93
C THR A 369 19.58 39.58 43.31
N GLY A 370 18.89 39.48 42.17
CA GLY A 370 18.48 38.20 41.56
C GLY A 370 17.07 37.72 41.96
N PHE A 371 16.40 38.41 42.90
CA PHE A 371 15.05 38.06 43.34
C PHE A 371 14.07 39.24 43.15
N SER A 372 12.81 38.92 42.83
CA SER A 372 11.69 39.86 42.72
C SER A 372 10.64 39.57 43.79
N GLN A 373 9.80 40.57 44.13
CA GLN A 373 8.71 40.38 45.09
C GLN A 373 7.45 39.88 44.39
N ASP A 374 6.87 38.79 44.89
CA ASP A 374 5.52 38.38 44.53
C ASP A 374 4.46 39.33 45.15
N PRO A 375 3.18 39.25 44.74
CA PRO A 375 2.11 40.09 45.30
C PRO A 375 1.85 39.92 46.81
N HIS A 376 2.44 38.91 47.46
CA HIS A 376 2.32 38.63 48.90
C HIS A 376 3.56 39.05 49.69
N GLY A 377 4.58 39.63 49.03
CA GLY A 377 5.83 40.07 49.64
C GLY A 377 6.86 38.96 49.85
N ASN A 378 6.73 37.82 49.18
CA ASN A 378 7.74 36.77 49.14
C ASN A 378 8.78 37.07 48.06
N CYS A 379 10.06 36.76 48.33
CA CYS A 379 11.11 36.86 47.31
C CYS A 379 11.11 35.60 46.43
N ILE A 380 10.80 35.78 45.14
CA ILE A 380 10.89 34.74 44.11
C ILE A 380 12.10 34.99 43.22
N ASP A 381 12.74 33.90 42.80
CA ASP A 381 13.87 33.89 41.87
C ASP A 381 13.50 34.54 40.53
N VAL A 382 14.41 35.35 39.96
CA VAL A 382 14.21 35.96 38.64
C VAL A 382 14.83 35.07 37.57
N ASP A 383 13.99 34.38 36.79
CA ASP A 383 14.47 33.56 35.67
C ASP A 383 15.03 34.45 34.53
N GLU A 384 16.31 34.77 34.59
CA GLU A 384 16.93 35.65 33.58
C GLU A 384 16.97 34.98 32.19
N CYS A 385 16.91 33.65 32.12
CA CYS A 385 16.81 32.89 30.87
C CYS A 385 15.45 33.07 30.16
N ARG A 386 14.43 33.59 30.85
CA ARG A 386 13.12 33.95 30.28
C ARG A 386 12.88 35.45 30.16
N VAL A 387 13.45 36.23 31.08
CA VAL A 387 13.22 37.69 31.15
C VAL A 387 14.19 38.47 30.26
N VAL A 388 15.43 38.01 30.12
CA VAL A 388 16.45 38.64 29.25
C VAL A 388 16.43 37.94 27.88
N ARG A 389 16.49 38.73 26.80
CA ARG A 389 16.36 38.19 25.42
C ARG A 389 17.61 37.41 24.97
N GLU A 390 18.79 37.86 25.40
CA GLU A 390 20.09 37.21 25.15
C GLU A 390 21.00 37.35 26.40
N PRO A 391 20.77 36.55 27.47
CA PRO A 391 21.56 36.64 28.71
C PRO A 391 22.99 36.06 28.56
N CYS A 392 23.22 35.21 27.56
CA CYS A 392 24.49 34.55 27.28
C CYS A 392 24.97 34.87 25.85
N THR A 393 26.29 34.87 25.64
CA THR A 393 26.92 35.00 24.32
C THR A 393 26.61 33.82 23.41
N GLU A 394 26.68 34.02 22.09
CA GLU A 394 26.49 32.96 21.09
C GLU A 394 27.30 31.70 21.42
N GLY A 395 26.67 30.52 21.27
CA GLY A 395 27.27 29.22 21.59
C GLY A 395 27.11 28.74 23.04
N PHE A 396 26.46 29.53 23.92
CA PHE A 396 26.17 29.14 25.31
C PHE A 396 24.66 29.02 25.57
N ASN A 397 24.26 28.05 26.38
CA ASN A 397 22.89 27.94 26.90
C ASN A 397 22.81 28.57 28.30
N CYS A 398 21.78 29.40 28.49
CA CYS A 398 21.43 29.93 29.80
C CYS A 398 20.83 28.82 30.67
N VAL A 399 21.30 28.69 31.90
CA VAL A 399 20.74 27.83 32.94
C VAL A 399 20.44 28.71 34.14
N ASN A 400 19.15 28.89 34.44
CA ASN A 400 18.72 29.67 35.60
C ASN A 400 19.17 28.98 36.89
N THR A 401 19.68 29.74 37.85
CA THR A 401 20.07 29.25 39.18
C THR A 401 19.52 30.19 40.25
N VAL A 402 19.45 29.74 41.50
CA VAL A 402 18.80 30.52 42.56
C VAL A 402 19.59 31.81 42.86
N GLY A 403 19.06 32.95 42.41
CA GLY A 403 19.61 34.30 42.56
C GLY A 403 20.54 34.78 41.44
N SER A 404 20.70 34.04 40.35
CA SER A 404 21.53 34.39 39.17
C SER A 404 21.40 33.32 38.09
N TYR A 405 21.77 33.59 36.85
CA TYR A 405 21.95 32.56 35.82
C TYR A 405 23.41 32.11 35.65
N THR A 406 23.61 30.97 34.99
CA THR A 406 24.92 30.51 34.49
C THR A 406 24.86 30.22 32.99
N CYS A 407 25.92 30.59 32.26
CA CYS A 407 26.06 30.28 30.84
C CYS A 407 26.91 29.01 30.67
N GLN A 408 26.28 27.90 30.32
CA GLN A 408 26.99 26.65 30.02
C GLN A 408 27.28 26.58 28.52
N ARG A 409 28.38 25.94 28.12
CA ARG A 409 28.67 25.77 26.68
C ARG A 409 27.61 24.84 26.09
N LYS A 410 27.02 25.23 24.96
CA LYS A 410 26.06 24.41 24.21
C LYS A 410 26.80 23.23 23.55
N ILE A 411 27.11 22.21 24.33
CA ILE A 411 27.71 20.96 23.83
C ILE A 411 26.61 20.19 23.11
N ILE A 412 26.50 20.40 21.80
CA ILE A 412 25.64 19.57 20.97
C ILE A 412 26.28 18.19 20.86
N LEU A 413 25.68 17.21 21.54
CA LEU A 413 25.96 15.80 21.33
C LEU A 413 25.36 15.40 19.98
N CYS A 414 26.22 15.22 18.98
CA CYS A 414 25.79 14.72 17.68
C CYS A 414 25.54 13.21 17.71
N SER A 415 24.54 12.78 16.95
CA SER A 415 24.30 11.37 16.66
C SER A 415 25.50 10.76 15.93
N ARG A 416 25.66 9.43 16.04
CA ARG A 416 26.66 8.68 15.28
C ARG A 416 26.51 8.98 13.77
N GLY A 417 27.62 9.13 13.08
CA GLY A 417 27.65 9.58 11.67
C GLY A 417 27.72 11.10 11.49
N TYR A 418 27.59 11.88 12.57
CA TYR A 418 27.69 13.34 12.53
C TYR A 418 28.81 13.86 13.44
N HIS A 419 29.44 14.96 13.03
CA HIS A 419 30.40 15.71 13.84
C HIS A 419 29.85 17.10 14.14
N SER A 420 30.27 17.71 15.24
CA SER A 420 29.93 19.10 15.55
C SER A 420 30.64 20.05 14.60
N SER A 421 29.89 21.02 14.03
CA SER A 421 30.45 22.15 13.28
C SER A 421 31.50 22.91 14.11
N PRO A 422 32.46 23.64 13.50
CA PRO A 422 33.50 24.37 14.24
C PRO A 422 32.96 25.29 15.34
N ASP A 423 31.80 25.90 15.11
CA ASP A 423 31.12 26.81 16.05
C ASP A 423 30.32 26.08 17.15
N GLY A 424 30.30 24.75 17.14
CA GLY A 424 29.50 23.90 18.05
C GLY A 424 27.97 24.03 17.90
N SER A 425 27.50 24.79 16.92
CA SER A 425 26.11 25.26 16.79
C SER A 425 25.17 24.32 16.04
N ARG A 426 25.72 23.40 15.23
CA ARG A 426 24.98 22.39 14.45
C ARG A 426 25.78 21.11 14.31
N CYS A 427 25.09 19.99 14.10
CA CYS A 427 25.71 18.75 13.64
C CYS A 427 25.83 18.78 12.11
N VAL A 428 27.01 18.41 11.62
CA VAL A 428 27.32 18.28 10.20
C VAL A 428 27.60 16.80 9.95
N ASP A 429 27.03 16.30 8.87
CA ASP A 429 27.25 14.94 8.40
C ASP A 429 28.74 14.63 8.20
N VAL A 430 29.15 13.39 8.44
CA VAL A 430 30.53 12.94 8.21
C VAL A 430 30.56 12.18 6.89
N ASP A 431 31.07 12.82 5.84
CA ASP A 431 31.22 12.15 4.54
C ASP A 431 32.25 11.02 4.62
N GLU A 432 31.77 9.79 4.84
CA GLU A 432 32.65 8.62 5.00
C GLU A 432 33.33 8.22 3.69
N CYS A 433 32.81 8.67 2.54
CA CYS A 433 33.39 8.44 1.22
C CYS A 433 34.61 9.36 0.98
N VAL A 434 34.54 10.63 1.42
CA VAL A 434 35.68 11.57 1.35
C VAL A 434 36.73 11.26 2.44
N THR A 435 36.31 10.87 3.64
CA THR A 435 37.24 10.55 4.74
C THR A 435 37.89 9.17 4.63
N GLY A 436 37.44 8.32 3.70
CA GLY A 436 37.94 6.94 3.56
C GLY A 436 37.54 6.02 4.73
N ALA A 437 36.54 6.42 5.53
CA ALA A 437 36.05 5.64 6.68
C ALA A 437 35.02 4.56 6.28
N HIS A 438 34.56 4.61 5.03
CA HIS A 438 33.63 3.62 4.46
C HIS A 438 34.26 2.22 4.34
N ARG A 439 33.42 1.17 4.40
CA ARG A 439 33.83 -0.25 4.30
C ARG A 439 33.36 -0.90 2.99
N CYS A 440 33.41 -0.15 1.90
CA CYS A 440 33.01 -0.68 0.59
C CYS A 440 34.05 -1.66 0.06
N SER A 441 33.60 -2.77 -0.52
CA SER A 441 34.46 -3.75 -1.19
C SER A 441 35.05 -3.19 -2.49
N GLU A 442 36.11 -3.83 -2.98
CA GLU A 442 36.67 -3.55 -4.30
C GLU A 442 35.58 -3.69 -5.40
N GLY A 443 35.45 -2.68 -6.26
CA GLY A 443 34.38 -2.58 -7.26
C GLY A 443 33.07 -1.95 -6.80
N GLN A 444 32.94 -1.55 -5.52
CA GLN A 444 31.80 -0.77 -5.03
C GLN A 444 32.07 0.74 -5.02
N ILE A 445 31.04 1.50 -5.37
CA ILE A 445 30.98 2.96 -5.30
C ILE A 445 30.39 3.34 -3.93
N CYS A 446 31.03 4.28 -3.25
CA CYS A 446 30.54 4.83 -1.99
C CYS A 446 29.59 5.99 -2.26
N HIS A 447 28.42 5.96 -1.62
CA HIS A 447 27.46 7.07 -1.60
C HIS A 447 27.24 7.53 -0.17
N ASN A 448 27.59 8.79 0.10
CA ASN A 448 27.34 9.42 1.38
C ASN A 448 25.83 9.66 1.59
N LEU A 449 25.34 9.48 2.81
CA LEU A 449 23.97 9.75 3.24
C LEU A 449 23.99 10.46 4.61
N PRO A 450 22.94 11.22 4.98
CA PRO A 450 22.90 11.88 6.28
C PRO A 450 23.00 10.90 7.47
N GLY A 451 24.19 10.79 8.06
CA GLY A 451 24.52 9.96 9.22
C GLY A 451 25.07 8.56 8.92
N SER A 452 25.35 8.23 7.65
CA SER A 452 25.88 6.92 7.23
C SER A 452 26.29 6.96 5.77
N TYR A 453 27.09 6.01 5.31
CA TYR A 453 27.27 5.74 3.88
C TYR A 453 26.47 4.51 3.44
N ARG A 454 26.31 4.33 2.13
CA ARG A 454 25.99 3.04 1.49
C ARG A 454 26.99 2.72 0.39
N CYS A 455 27.18 1.42 0.14
CA CYS A 455 28.07 0.92 -0.91
C CYS A 455 27.23 0.23 -1.97
N GLU A 456 27.31 0.71 -3.22
CA GLU A 456 26.57 0.15 -4.35
C GLU A 456 27.54 -0.40 -5.38
N CYS A 457 27.18 -1.49 -6.06
CA CYS A 457 27.95 -1.93 -7.22
C CYS A 457 27.74 -0.96 -8.38
N GLN A 458 28.76 -0.83 -9.25
CA GLN A 458 28.62 -0.07 -10.48
C GLN A 458 27.47 -0.62 -11.34
N SER A 459 26.82 0.24 -12.13
CA SER A 459 25.74 -0.16 -13.05
C SER A 459 26.17 -1.35 -13.93
N GLY A 460 25.29 -2.34 -14.09
CA GLY A 460 25.60 -3.61 -14.75
C GLY A 460 26.09 -4.72 -13.79
N TYR A 461 26.33 -4.42 -12.51
CA TYR A 461 26.84 -5.40 -11.53
C TYR A 461 25.87 -5.59 -10.36
N GLN A 462 25.89 -6.80 -9.77
CA GLN A 462 25.19 -7.13 -8.53
C GLN A 462 26.17 -7.59 -7.46
N TYR A 463 25.85 -7.32 -6.19
CA TYR A 463 26.70 -7.74 -5.08
C TYR A 463 26.51 -9.22 -4.75
N ASP A 464 27.57 -10.01 -4.88
CA ASP A 464 27.61 -11.39 -4.41
C ASP A 464 28.04 -11.40 -2.93
N ALA A 465 27.10 -11.72 -2.03
CA ALA A 465 27.36 -11.75 -0.59
C ALA A 465 28.33 -12.88 -0.15
N ILE A 466 28.46 -13.95 -0.93
CA ILE A 466 29.37 -15.08 -0.65
C ILE A 466 30.80 -14.69 -1.04
N ARG A 467 30.97 -14.10 -2.24
CA ARG A 467 32.27 -13.66 -2.75
C ARG A 467 32.70 -12.29 -2.24
N ARG A 468 31.77 -11.51 -1.67
CA ARG A 468 31.94 -10.12 -1.19
C ARG A 468 32.40 -9.14 -2.28
N LEU A 469 32.01 -9.41 -3.51
CA LEU A 469 32.46 -8.73 -4.72
C LEU A 469 31.26 -8.37 -5.60
N CYS A 470 31.42 -7.33 -6.42
CA CYS A 470 30.47 -7.02 -7.48
C CYS A 470 30.71 -7.96 -8.67
N ILE A 471 29.70 -8.75 -9.03
CA ILE A 471 29.73 -9.64 -10.19
C ILE A 471 28.83 -9.09 -11.30
N ASP A 472 29.24 -9.35 -12.54
CA ASP A 472 28.50 -9.00 -13.74
C ASP A 472 27.07 -9.56 -13.71
N VAL A 473 26.07 -8.73 -14.05
CA VAL A 473 24.68 -9.16 -14.21
C VAL A 473 24.47 -9.55 -15.65
N ASN A 474 24.25 -10.83 -15.92
CA ASN A 474 23.88 -11.25 -17.28
C ASN A 474 22.48 -10.74 -17.63
N GLU A 475 22.36 -9.58 -18.29
CA GLU A 475 21.06 -8.98 -18.53
C GLU A 475 20.26 -9.73 -19.59
N CYS A 476 20.94 -10.39 -20.53
CA CYS A 476 20.31 -11.27 -21.52
C CYS A 476 19.58 -12.46 -20.87
N TRP A 477 20.10 -13.01 -19.77
CA TRP A 477 19.43 -14.04 -18.96
C TRP A 477 18.42 -13.48 -17.97
N ARG A 478 18.66 -12.28 -17.44
CA ARG A 478 17.74 -11.62 -16.48
C ARG A 478 16.46 -11.12 -17.14
N TYR A 479 16.54 -10.73 -18.41
CA TYR A 479 15.44 -10.12 -19.16
C TYR A 479 15.30 -10.71 -20.59
N PRO A 480 15.08 -12.04 -20.71
CA PRO A 480 15.08 -12.74 -21.99
C PRO A 480 14.01 -12.17 -22.94
N GLY A 481 14.40 -11.89 -24.19
CA GLY A 481 13.51 -11.37 -25.24
C GLY A 481 12.96 -9.96 -25.00
N ARG A 482 13.44 -9.21 -23.99
CA ARG A 482 12.99 -7.83 -23.70
C ARG A 482 14.03 -6.74 -23.98
N LEU A 483 15.31 -7.10 -24.09
CA LEU A 483 16.42 -6.13 -24.20
C LEU A 483 16.83 -5.81 -25.64
N CYS A 484 16.71 -6.78 -26.53
CA CYS A 484 17.05 -6.73 -27.94
C CYS A 484 15.91 -7.35 -28.74
N SER A 485 15.63 -6.86 -29.94
CA SER A 485 14.57 -7.43 -30.79
C SER A 485 14.91 -8.81 -31.37
N GLN A 486 16.20 -9.15 -31.44
CA GLN A 486 16.70 -10.42 -31.98
C GLN A 486 17.76 -11.04 -31.05
N THR A 487 19.05 -10.81 -31.28
CA THR A 487 20.14 -11.43 -30.52
C THR A 487 20.63 -10.52 -29.40
N CYS A 488 20.90 -11.10 -28.22
CA CYS A 488 21.48 -10.44 -27.06
C CYS A 488 22.76 -11.17 -26.65
N GLU A 489 23.88 -10.44 -26.63
CA GLU A 489 25.19 -10.91 -26.18
C GLU A 489 25.55 -10.21 -24.87
N ASN A 490 25.84 -10.98 -23.82
CA ASN A 490 26.25 -10.42 -22.54
C ASN A 490 27.71 -9.93 -22.61
N THR A 491 27.99 -8.76 -22.05
CA THR A 491 29.34 -8.19 -21.94
C THR A 491 29.65 -7.79 -20.50
N VAL A 492 30.88 -7.44 -20.19
CA VAL A 492 31.25 -7.13 -18.79
C VAL A 492 30.74 -5.73 -18.41
N GLY A 493 29.70 -5.69 -17.57
CA GLY A 493 29.03 -4.49 -17.08
C GLY A 493 27.90 -3.94 -17.97
N SER A 494 27.50 -4.67 -19.02
CA SER A 494 26.43 -4.28 -19.95
C SER A 494 26.10 -5.44 -20.90
N TYR A 495 25.13 -5.26 -21.79
CA TYR A 495 24.87 -6.15 -22.92
C TYR A 495 25.03 -5.44 -24.27
N LYS A 496 25.14 -6.22 -25.34
CA LYS A 496 25.14 -5.77 -26.74
C LYS A 496 24.04 -6.50 -27.52
N CYS A 497 23.26 -5.76 -28.30
CA CYS A 497 22.34 -6.36 -29.25
C CYS A 497 23.01 -6.57 -30.62
N SER A 498 22.62 -7.66 -31.29
CA SER A 498 23.02 -7.95 -32.67
C SER A 498 21.79 -8.43 -33.47
N CYS A 499 21.84 -8.22 -34.78
CA CYS A 499 20.77 -8.59 -35.71
C CYS A 499 21.22 -9.73 -36.62
N THR A 500 20.29 -10.55 -37.08
CA THR A 500 20.55 -11.58 -38.09
C THR A 500 20.78 -10.95 -39.46
N THR A 501 21.34 -11.72 -40.40
CA THR A 501 21.43 -11.35 -41.82
C THR A 501 20.08 -10.86 -42.35
N GLY A 502 20.09 -9.86 -43.23
CA GLY A 502 18.89 -9.15 -43.71
C GLY A 502 18.43 -7.98 -42.82
N PHE A 503 19.07 -7.77 -41.66
CA PHE A 503 18.72 -6.70 -40.73
C PHE A 503 19.93 -5.87 -40.29
N SER A 504 19.69 -4.60 -40.01
CA SER A 504 20.65 -3.65 -39.46
C SER A 504 20.21 -3.20 -38.07
N LEU A 505 21.18 -2.90 -37.19
CA LEU A 505 20.88 -2.42 -35.85
C LEU A 505 20.45 -0.95 -35.91
N ALA A 506 19.26 -0.65 -35.41
CA ALA A 506 18.68 0.68 -35.38
C ALA A 506 19.49 1.64 -34.49
N SER A 507 19.22 2.94 -34.62
CA SER A 507 19.92 4.01 -33.88
C SER A 507 19.77 3.92 -32.35
N ASP A 508 18.79 3.16 -31.84
CA ASP A 508 18.61 2.90 -30.41
C ASP A 508 19.53 1.79 -29.85
N GLY A 509 20.26 1.08 -30.73
CA GLY A 509 21.15 -0.02 -30.38
C GLY A 509 20.45 -1.29 -29.91
N LYS A 510 19.13 -1.42 -30.10
CA LYS A 510 18.29 -2.53 -29.57
C LYS A 510 17.34 -3.15 -30.59
N ASN A 511 16.76 -2.34 -31.47
CA ASN A 511 15.87 -2.80 -32.51
C ASN A 511 16.63 -3.14 -33.79
N CYS A 512 16.07 -4.06 -34.58
CA CYS A 512 16.60 -4.49 -35.86
C CYS A 512 15.67 -4.02 -36.98
N GLU A 513 16.19 -3.18 -37.86
CA GLU A 513 15.48 -2.65 -39.03
C GLU A 513 15.85 -3.46 -40.28
N ASP A 514 14.85 -3.69 -41.12
CA ASP A 514 14.95 -4.44 -42.38
C ASP A 514 15.92 -3.74 -43.35
N VAL A 515 16.89 -4.47 -43.89
CA VAL A 515 17.85 -3.92 -44.87
C VAL A 515 17.25 -4.06 -46.26
N ASN A 516 16.95 -2.93 -46.90
CA ASN A 516 16.47 -2.94 -48.27
C ASN A 516 17.60 -3.27 -49.26
N GLU A 517 17.82 -4.55 -49.60
CA GLU A 517 18.90 -4.91 -50.52
C GLU A 517 18.66 -4.39 -51.94
N CYS A 518 17.40 -4.08 -52.32
CA CYS A 518 17.07 -3.55 -53.63
C CYS A 518 17.72 -2.19 -53.94
N ASP A 519 18.15 -1.42 -52.93
CA ASP A 519 18.85 -0.14 -53.13
C ASP A 519 20.20 -0.31 -53.86
N ASN A 520 20.80 -1.51 -53.79
CA ASN A 520 22.03 -1.85 -54.52
C ASN A 520 21.77 -2.44 -55.92
N ASN A 521 20.51 -2.53 -56.37
CA ASN A 521 20.09 -3.17 -57.63
C ASN A 521 20.68 -4.58 -57.86
N PRO A 522 20.49 -5.54 -56.93
CA PRO A 522 21.02 -6.91 -57.04
C PRO A 522 20.33 -7.74 -58.13
N CYS A 523 19.12 -7.36 -58.53
CA CYS A 523 18.33 -8.05 -59.55
C CYS A 523 18.58 -7.46 -60.95
N SER A 524 18.63 -8.32 -61.96
CA SER A 524 18.75 -7.91 -63.37
C SER A 524 17.53 -7.18 -63.95
N GLN A 525 16.34 -7.33 -63.34
CA GLN A 525 15.11 -6.67 -63.75
C GLN A 525 14.37 -6.03 -62.57
N GLU A 526 13.36 -6.69 -62.00
CA GLU A 526 12.54 -6.13 -60.93
C GLU A 526 12.98 -6.72 -59.58
N CYS A 527 13.10 -5.86 -58.56
CA CYS A 527 13.47 -6.24 -57.20
C CYS A 527 12.32 -5.88 -56.25
N ALA A 528 11.95 -6.81 -55.39
CA ALA A 528 11.03 -6.56 -54.29
C ALA A 528 11.73 -6.87 -52.96
N ASN A 529 11.81 -5.86 -52.09
CA ASN A 529 12.27 -6.04 -50.74
C ASN A 529 11.23 -6.82 -49.92
N ILE A 530 11.67 -7.78 -49.12
CA ILE A 530 10.82 -8.59 -48.24
C ILE A 530 11.42 -8.59 -46.82
N TYR A 531 10.63 -8.91 -45.81
CA TYR A 531 11.14 -8.80 -44.43
C TYR A 531 12.27 -9.82 -44.16
N GLY A 532 13.50 -9.33 -44.05
CA GLY A 532 14.76 -10.05 -43.83
C GLY A 532 15.47 -10.56 -45.08
N SER A 533 15.08 -10.14 -46.29
CA SER A 533 15.71 -10.55 -47.57
C SER A 533 15.12 -9.75 -48.75
N TYR A 534 15.46 -10.12 -49.98
CA TYR A 534 14.82 -9.62 -51.20
C TYR A 534 14.43 -10.77 -52.13
N GLN A 535 13.55 -10.48 -53.08
CA GLN A 535 13.22 -11.40 -54.18
C GLN A 535 13.26 -10.67 -55.52
N CYS A 536 13.94 -11.28 -56.49
CA CYS A 536 13.96 -10.82 -57.87
C CYS A 536 12.76 -11.38 -58.66
N TYR A 537 12.17 -10.54 -59.50
CA TYR A 537 11.12 -10.92 -60.44
C TYR A 537 11.52 -10.55 -61.87
N CYS A 538 11.11 -11.40 -62.80
CA CYS A 538 11.33 -11.21 -64.22
C CYS A 538 10.03 -10.76 -64.89
N ARG A 539 10.16 -9.88 -65.88
CA ARG A 539 9.04 -9.44 -66.71
C ARG A 539 8.50 -10.60 -67.55
N VAL A 540 7.28 -10.41 -68.07
CA VAL A 540 6.67 -11.35 -69.03
C VAL A 540 7.63 -11.54 -70.22
N GLY A 541 7.82 -12.80 -70.63
CA GLY A 541 8.81 -13.20 -71.65
C GLY A 541 10.18 -13.62 -71.09
N TYR A 542 10.39 -13.56 -69.77
CA TYR A 542 11.65 -13.96 -69.12
C TYR A 542 11.42 -14.98 -67.99
N TYR A 543 12.43 -15.82 -67.71
CA TYR A 543 12.47 -16.71 -66.55
C TYR A 543 13.64 -16.35 -65.63
N LEU A 544 13.47 -16.60 -64.32
CA LEU A 544 14.53 -16.40 -63.34
C LEU A 544 15.46 -17.63 -63.34
N LYS A 545 16.76 -17.38 -63.46
CA LYS A 545 17.82 -18.39 -63.45
C LYS A 545 18.03 -18.98 -62.05
N GLU A 546 18.72 -20.12 -61.96
CA GLU A 546 19.10 -20.76 -60.69
C GLU A 546 19.91 -19.86 -59.74
N ASP A 547 20.54 -18.79 -60.24
CA ASP A 547 21.23 -17.80 -59.40
C ASP A 547 20.28 -16.88 -58.62
N GLY A 548 18.97 -16.91 -58.90
CA GLY A 548 17.96 -16.09 -58.22
C GLY A 548 17.99 -14.60 -58.57
N HIS A 549 18.84 -14.16 -59.51
CA HIS A 549 19.08 -12.74 -59.80
C HIS A 549 19.02 -12.39 -61.29
N THR A 550 19.40 -13.33 -62.16
CA THR A 550 19.45 -13.14 -63.61
C THR A 550 18.15 -13.60 -64.27
N CYS A 551 17.53 -12.70 -65.03
CA CYS A 551 16.38 -12.99 -65.87
C CYS A 551 16.84 -13.30 -67.29
N GLU A 552 16.67 -14.55 -67.71
CA GLU A 552 17.00 -15.01 -69.06
C GLU A 552 15.74 -15.03 -69.94
N ASP A 553 15.96 -14.76 -71.23
CA ASP A 553 14.91 -14.66 -72.24
C ASP A 553 14.27 -16.03 -72.51
N ILE A 554 12.94 -16.11 -72.54
CA ILE A 554 12.24 -17.34 -72.89
C ILE A 554 12.24 -17.46 -74.41
N ASP A 555 13.09 -18.33 -74.97
CA ASP A 555 13.02 -18.66 -76.40
C ASP A 555 11.72 -19.41 -76.72
N GLU A 556 10.66 -18.67 -77.07
CA GLU A 556 9.37 -19.28 -77.38
C GLU A 556 9.40 -20.05 -78.71
N CYS A 557 10.35 -19.74 -79.60
CA CYS A 557 10.55 -20.47 -80.86
C CYS A 557 11.08 -21.89 -80.63
N SER A 558 11.87 -22.11 -79.57
CA SER A 558 12.32 -23.43 -79.12
C SER A 558 11.22 -24.24 -78.42
N GLN A 559 10.18 -23.58 -77.94
CA GLN A 559 9.07 -24.19 -77.19
C GLN A 559 7.87 -24.49 -78.09
N SER A 560 6.86 -25.18 -77.54
CA SER A 560 5.63 -25.53 -78.27
C SER A 560 4.86 -24.31 -78.81
N MET A 561 5.07 -23.12 -78.24
CA MET A 561 4.49 -21.85 -78.69
C MET A 561 5.06 -21.34 -80.03
N GLY A 562 6.30 -21.69 -80.39
CA GLY A 562 6.93 -21.32 -81.67
C GLY A 562 6.18 -21.83 -82.89
N ASN A 563 5.44 -22.94 -82.73
CA ASN A 563 4.55 -23.51 -83.76
C ASN A 563 3.33 -22.63 -84.09
N MET A 564 3.15 -21.48 -83.42
CA MET A 564 2.12 -20.49 -83.76
C MET A 564 2.51 -19.60 -84.95
N CYS A 565 3.78 -19.57 -85.37
CA CYS A 565 4.22 -18.89 -86.57
C CYS A 565 4.06 -19.77 -87.81
N THR A 566 3.51 -19.22 -88.90
CA THR A 566 3.18 -20.01 -90.11
C THR A 566 4.39 -20.35 -90.99
N PHE A 567 5.46 -19.54 -90.94
CA PHE A 567 6.62 -19.70 -91.81
C PHE A 567 7.94 -19.77 -91.01
N GLN A 568 8.34 -18.65 -90.39
CA GLN A 568 9.54 -18.59 -89.55
C GLN A 568 9.21 -17.89 -88.23
N CYS A 569 9.68 -18.48 -87.13
CA CYS A 569 9.73 -17.84 -85.82
C CYS A 569 11.12 -17.24 -85.62
N VAL A 570 11.19 -16.02 -85.07
CA VAL A 570 12.42 -15.34 -84.68
C VAL A 570 12.28 -14.97 -83.21
N ASN A 571 13.16 -15.49 -82.36
CA ASN A 571 13.16 -15.13 -80.95
C ASN A 571 13.70 -13.70 -80.79
N VAL A 572 13.05 -12.89 -79.94
CA VAL A 572 13.44 -11.51 -79.64
C VAL A 572 13.31 -11.28 -78.13
N GLN A 573 14.10 -10.37 -77.58
CA GLN A 573 14.12 -10.12 -76.13
C GLN A 573 12.73 -9.76 -75.58
N GLY A 574 12.19 -10.65 -74.74
CA GLY A 574 10.89 -10.57 -74.08
C GLY A 574 9.70 -11.03 -74.92
N SER A 575 9.89 -11.44 -76.19
CA SER A 575 8.83 -12.02 -77.03
C SER A 575 9.32 -12.48 -78.42
N TYR A 576 8.75 -13.55 -78.96
CA TYR A 576 8.93 -13.95 -80.36
C TYR A 576 8.22 -13.05 -81.39
N GLN A 577 8.76 -13.03 -82.61
CA GLN A 577 8.14 -12.43 -83.80
C GLN A 577 8.06 -13.45 -84.94
N CYS A 578 6.95 -13.46 -85.68
CA CYS A 578 6.82 -14.28 -86.88
C CYS A 578 7.30 -13.50 -88.11
N ALA A 579 8.15 -14.11 -88.93
CA ALA A 579 8.67 -13.54 -90.17
C ALA A 579 8.12 -14.29 -91.40
N CYS A 580 7.80 -13.54 -92.45
CA CYS A 580 7.50 -14.06 -93.78
C CYS A 580 8.71 -13.90 -94.73
N PRO A 581 8.75 -14.62 -95.86
CA PRO A 581 9.70 -14.35 -96.92
C PRO A 581 9.65 -12.88 -97.36
N LEU A 582 10.82 -12.30 -97.68
CA LEU A 582 10.93 -10.89 -98.11
C LEU A 582 10.24 -10.59 -99.45
N HIS A 583 9.83 -11.62 -100.21
CA HIS A 583 9.21 -11.52 -101.53
C HIS A 583 8.03 -12.51 -101.62
N GLY A 584 6.98 -12.14 -102.35
CA GLY A 584 5.78 -12.96 -102.57
C GLY A 584 4.81 -13.07 -101.38
N TYR A 585 5.18 -12.60 -100.19
CA TYR A 585 4.34 -12.70 -98.99
C TYR A 585 4.37 -11.41 -98.15
N SER A 586 3.25 -11.15 -97.49
CA SER A 586 3.05 -10.04 -96.54
C SER A 586 2.52 -10.57 -95.21
N MET A 587 2.79 -9.87 -94.12
CA MET A 587 2.24 -10.21 -92.80
C MET A 587 0.73 -9.96 -92.79
N SER A 588 -0.04 -10.97 -92.41
CA SER A 588 -1.48 -10.80 -92.14
C SER A 588 -1.71 -9.93 -90.90
N ALA A 589 -2.89 -9.31 -90.79
CA ALA A 589 -3.27 -8.45 -89.65
C ALA A 589 -3.26 -9.15 -88.25
N ASN A 590 -3.12 -10.47 -88.20
CA ASN A 590 -2.97 -11.25 -86.96
C ASN A 590 -1.51 -11.39 -86.48
N GLY A 591 -0.52 -10.88 -87.23
CA GLY A 591 0.90 -10.96 -86.90
C GLY A 591 1.53 -12.36 -86.92
N ARG A 592 0.82 -13.40 -87.42
CA ARG A 592 1.24 -14.81 -87.32
C ARG A 592 1.16 -15.60 -88.63
N THR A 593 0.31 -15.18 -89.57
CA THR A 593 0.16 -15.83 -90.88
C THR A 593 0.77 -14.98 -92.00
N CYS A 594 1.36 -15.65 -92.99
CA CYS A 594 1.82 -15.03 -94.23
C CYS A 594 0.69 -15.06 -95.26
N GLN A 595 0.30 -13.89 -95.76
CA GLN A 595 -0.62 -13.75 -96.86
C GLN A 595 0.15 -13.54 -98.16
N ASP A 596 -0.20 -14.34 -99.17
CA ASP A 596 0.27 -14.25 -100.54
C ASP A 596 0.04 -12.83 -101.11
N ILE A 597 1.05 -12.24 -101.75
CA ILE A 597 0.92 -10.95 -102.43
C ILE A 597 0.48 -11.23 -103.87
N ASP A 598 -0.72 -10.79 -104.26
CA ASP A 598 -1.15 -10.89 -105.65
C ASP A 598 -0.42 -9.83 -106.50
N GLU A 599 0.73 -10.19 -107.07
CA GLU A 599 1.52 -9.25 -107.88
C GLU A 599 0.86 -8.91 -109.21
N CYS A 600 -0.10 -9.72 -109.67
CA CYS A 600 -0.91 -9.42 -110.84
C CYS A 600 -1.91 -8.28 -110.55
N ALA A 601 -2.58 -8.33 -109.39
CA ALA A 601 -3.47 -7.27 -108.93
C ALA A 601 -2.72 -6.00 -108.46
N ALA A 602 -1.55 -6.18 -107.84
CA ALA A 602 -0.71 -5.05 -107.39
C ALA A 602 0.08 -4.38 -108.53
N GLY A 603 0.11 -4.97 -109.74
CA GLY A 603 0.87 -4.44 -110.88
C GLY A 603 2.38 -4.52 -110.72
N THR A 604 2.89 -5.35 -109.79
CA THR A 604 4.32 -5.52 -109.50
C THR A 604 4.96 -6.68 -110.29
N HIS A 605 4.20 -7.32 -111.17
CA HIS A 605 4.68 -8.38 -112.07
C HIS A 605 5.53 -7.85 -113.23
N ASN A 606 6.48 -8.65 -113.72
CA ASN A 606 7.37 -8.30 -114.85
C ASN A 606 7.00 -8.96 -116.19
N CYS A 607 5.75 -9.41 -116.34
CA CYS A 607 5.27 -10.08 -117.55
C CYS A 607 5.36 -9.21 -118.80
N SER A 608 5.72 -9.82 -119.94
CA SER A 608 5.63 -9.19 -121.25
C SER A 608 4.17 -8.83 -121.59
N ALA A 609 3.95 -7.79 -122.39
CA ALA A 609 2.62 -7.40 -122.89
C ALA A 609 1.90 -8.50 -123.71
N THR A 610 2.62 -9.57 -124.10
CA THR A 610 2.09 -10.76 -124.78
C THR A 610 1.77 -11.93 -123.84
N GLN A 611 1.92 -11.75 -122.52
CA GLN A 611 1.74 -12.78 -121.50
C GLN A 611 0.64 -12.36 -120.52
N THR A 612 -0.21 -13.32 -120.14
CA THR A 612 -1.18 -13.13 -119.06
C THR A 612 -0.52 -13.46 -117.73
N CYS A 613 -0.70 -12.59 -116.72
CA CYS A 613 -0.23 -12.81 -115.36
C CYS A 613 -1.20 -13.72 -114.60
N TYR A 614 -0.68 -14.74 -113.93
CA TYR A 614 -1.42 -15.60 -113.01
C TYR A 614 -0.75 -15.57 -111.65
N ASN A 615 -1.47 -15.14 -110.60
CA ASN A 615 -0.97 -15.19 -109.24
C ASN A 615 -0.85 -16.65 -108.77
N VAL A 616 0.24 -16.98 -108.06
CA VAL A 616 0.47 -18.29 -107.44
C VAL A 616 1.07 -18.11 -106.05
N ARG A 617 0.99 -19.12 -105.18
CA ARG A 617 1.52 -18.97 -103.81
C ARG A 617 3.01 -18.66 -103.80
N GLY A 618 3.37 -17.45 -103.38
CA GLY A 618 4.73 -16.92 -103.27
C GLY A 618 5.28 -16.26 -104.54
N GLY A 619 4.43 -15.87 -105.50
CA GLY A 619 4.84 -15.11 -106.67
C GLY A 619 3.87 -15.22 -107.85
N PHE A 620 4.23 -14.64 -108.99
CA PHE A 620 3.40 -14.70 -110.20
C PHE A 620 3.99 -15.60 -111.28
N ARG A 621 3.14 -16.07 -112.20
CA ARG A 621 3.53 -16.78 -113.43
C ARG A 621 3.00 -16.06 -114.67
N CYS A 622 3.91 -15.64 -115.53
CA CYS A 622 3.58 -15.08 -116.84
C CYS A 622 3.41 -16.22 -117.85
N MET A 623 2.20 -16.45 -118.35
CA MET A 623 1.93 -17.48 -119.36
C MET A 623 1.58 -16.83 -120.69
N SER A 624 2.35 -17.15 -121.73
CA SER A 624 1.99 -16.84 -123.12
C SER A 624 1.12 -17.96 -123.68
N PHE A 625 -0.17 -17.70 -123.87
CA PHE A 625 -1.04 -18.63 -124.59
C PHE A 625 -0.98 -18.36 -126.09
N THR A 626 -0.18 -19.15 -126.81
CA THR A 626 -0.29 -19.26 -128.26
C THR A 626 -1.43 -20.21 -128.59
N CYS A 627 -2.53 -19.71 -129.17
CA CYS A 627 -3.60 -20.59 -129.65
C CYS A 627 -3.04 -21.56 -130.71
N PRO A 628 -3.34 -22.87 -130.65
CA PRO A 628 -3.12 -23.79 -131.76
C PRO A 628 -3.86 -23.29 -133.01
N GLU A 629 -3.38 -23.60 -134.22
CA GLU A 629 -3.78 -22.93 -135.48
C GLU A 629 -5.30 -22.85 -135.75
N ASN A 630 -6.10 -23.74 -135.16
CA ASN A 630 -7.55 -23.80 -135.32
C ASN A 630 -8.36 -22.96 -134.32
N TYR A 631 -7.71 -22.17 -133.44
CA TYR A 631 -8.38 -21.32 -132.45
C TYR A 631 -7.90 -19.87 -132.52
N LYS A 632 -8.81 -18.92 -132.35
CA LYS A 632 -8.52 -17.48 -132.29
C LYS A 632 -8.99 -16.90 -130.96
N LYS A 633 -8.13 -16.14 -130.28
CA LYS A 633 -8.45 -15.44 -129.04
C LYS A 633 -9.58 -14.42 -129.27
N VAL A 634 -10.65 -14.50 -128.49
CA VAL A 634 -11.81 -13.59 -128.57
C VAL A 634 -11.72 -12.58 -127.42
N SER A 635 -11.08 -11.43 -127.71
CA SER A 635 -10.88 -10.25 -126.85
C SER A 635 -10.12 -10.44 -125.53
N ASP A 636 -9.42 -9.36 -125.14
CA ASP A 636 -8.96 -9.10 -123.78
C ASP A 636 -9.89 -8.03 -123.17
N THR A 637 -10.58 -8.41 -122.10
CA THR A 637 -11.40 -7.55 -121.23
C THR A 637 -11.24 -8.03 -119.79
#